data_AF-A0A8T5UH55-F1
#
_entry.id   AF-A0A8T5UH55-F1
#
_cell.length_a   1.000
_cell.length_b   1.000
_cell.length_c   1.000
_cell.angle_alpha   90.00
_cell.angle_beta   90.00
_cell.angle_gamma   90.00
#
_symmetry.space_group_name_H-M   'P 1'
#
loop_
_entity.id
_entity.type
_entity.pdbx_description
1 polymer ?
#
loop_
_entity_poly.entity_id
_entity_poly.type
_entity_poly.pdbx_seq_one_letter_code
_entity_poly.pdbx_strand_id
1 'polypeptide(L)'
;HIIQTSDAMTDIKIQKIKTLEEDRIKEEEALEFRKQIDSMVNSAEKMAREYDIAFKKAIKKGNLDIKSKYPGILELYTQARTFVSQKGWIEEATIYSAHIKKYTALYKNELKIREIEAKKLEKDKEFEELKKINKEDSAYGFQLEKLKFIEEKQKTQKEDEKFEKDIDNIINSTVKEAREYEMAIKRGQFEKDCPFLKISETYEEIYKQVYKRGWKEEAELYKKQVILFREKSEKDNRLRKLELEKIEKQKVYEESFKVSSDEKTSNIQKLQELEGKRNEKDIQLDKAMNLINEAENAVRSYELSIKKDVILIKSPYDDAILKYEQAKKIFKDIEWIDESNRLIATIRFYKEKKVRDDNLRDLEMQKLENEKNKTIKQDQRFSKTANLQEMRALKFETSKKEKDSEAETILNGINEAEKIAKNYELEIMKGNLNNECPYEQIIDKYREAKLKFEQIGWLEQAAQIVNSISHYQEKLISDKNLRNLEKQKLQKEGEELQKLKVETKLAREAEAELMKQKVQAIELREEKVRKYESKKDQAFDLMDLAKRELQLNKFETAIKYYNESEKIFSEINWKEGVQMVKGSIKAIKRKKEKLEHERKLKIQQEQEKLAYIAQMDEKISKAHELKKWQENQKRQELLVIQRQKEQERSISEQAYKFLEIGTELKDKKKFDEAHEKYIMARDLFKKLEWTHEVSRINNDLLFILKREMKQTEKLKALKRIKIDKEQEIEDLLKEAETKRGEQEIIKKEEKRKKREEFVNEEWERAGTIIKDLKYNEAIVALKKVGKKLKKMGKDKLLKQVLHQIETLISASQVPIITTSELERGENMEKFEASYRGLDSAQISLSKNQHRRAISELNEVKFNLQDTLVGISFIPLVEDTINSLKSEVDGKSSISTKAKTQEIEIEEPAKKEEDLRTQISTRRAERKKRIQELLEKNK
;
A
#
# COMPACT_ATOMS: atom_id res chain seq x y z
N HIS A 1 -61.47 12.41 -47.21
CA HIS A 1 -60.53 12.62 -46.08
C HIS A 1 -59.92 11.33 -45.51
N ILE A 2 -60.66 10.22 -45.34
CA ILE A 2 -60.11 8.96 -44.78
C ILE A 2 -59.18 8.19 -45.77
N ILE A 3 -59.34 8.38 -47.08
CA ILE A 3 -58.49 7.72 -48.09
C ILE A 3 -57.11 8.41 -48.24
N GLN A 4 -57.01 9.73 -48.00
CA GLN A 4 -55.74 10.47 -48.08
C GLN A 4 -54.79 10.22 -46.89
N THR A 5 -55.31 9.72 -45.76
CA THR A 5 -54.49 9.40 -44.58
C THR A 5 -53.88 8.00 -44.62
N SER A 6 -54.40 7.12 -45.48
CA SER A 6 -53.88 5.75 -45.66
C SER A 6 -52.57 5.75 -46.44
N ASP A 7 -52.52 6.47 -47.57
CA ASP A 7 -51.33 6.51 -48.45
C ASP A 7 -50.10 7.13 -47.74
N ALA A 8 -50.31 8.16 -46.92
CA ALA A 8 -49.24 8.79 -46.15
C ALA A 8 -48.62 7.86 -45.08
N MET A 9 -49.40 6.94 -44.48
CA MET A 9 -48.87 5.97 -43.51
C MET A 9 -48.06 4.86 -44.19
N THR A 10 -48.42 4.45 -45.40
CA THR A 10 -47.65 3.50 -46.20
C THR A 10 -46.31 4.09 -46.67
N ASP A 11 -46.30 5.36 -47.11
CA ASP A 11 -45.05 6.02 -47.51
C ASP A 11 -44.07 6.22 -46.34
N ILE A 12 -44.57 6.54 -45.14
CA ILE A 12 -43.73 6.64 -43.93
C ILE A 12 -43.15 5.27 -43.54
N LYS A 13 -43.91 4.17 -43.71
CA LYS A 13 -43.41 2.80 -43.46
C LYS A 13 -42.36 2.39 -44.49
N ILE A 14 -42.56 2.72 -45.77
CA ILE A 14 -41.62 2.41 -46.84
C ILE A 14 -40.31 3.20 -46.65
N GLN A 15 -40.37 4.47 -46.27
CA GLN A 15 -39.18 5.25 -45.95
C GLN A 15 -38.42 4.69 -44.76
N LYS A 16 -39.10 4.28 -43.68
CA LYS A 16 -38.46 3.64 -42.52
C LYS A 16 -37.80 2.30 -42.86
N ILE A 17 -38.41 1.52 -43.74
CA ILE A 17 -37.82 0.24 -44.20
C ILE A 17 -36.58 0.51 -45.04
N LYS A 18 -36.59 1.51 -45.93
CA LYS A 18 -35.40 1.90 -46.71
C LYS A 18 -34.26 2.38 -45.82
N THR A 19 -34.54 3.20 -44.80
CA THR A 19 -33.49 3.64 -43.86
C THR A 19 -32.92 2.48 -43.05
N LEU A 20 -33.77 1.53 -42.61
CA LEU A 20 -33.29 0.34 -41.89
C LEU A 20 -32.44 -0.58 -42.76
N GLU A 21 -32.80 -0.74 -44.03
CA GLU A 21 -32.04 -1.55 -44.97
C GLU A 21 -30.68 -0.88 -45.30
N GLU A 22 -30.65 0.43 -45.48
CA GLU A 22 -29.41 1.20 -45.65
C GLU A 22 -28.49 1.12 -44.41
N ASP A 23 -29.06 1.16 -43.20
CA ASP A 23 -28.30 1.00 -41.97
C ASP A 23 -27.74 -0.43 -41.82
N ARG A 24 -28.53 -1.44 -42.21
CA ARG A 24 -28.08 -2.85 -42.23
C ARG A 24 -26.91 -3.07 -43.20
N ILE A 25 -26.99 -2.50 -44.41
CA ILE A 25 -25.91 -2.56 -45.40
C ILE A 25 -24.64 -1.88 -44.86
N LYS A 26 -24.77 -0.71 -44.21
CA LYS A 26 -23.63 -0.02 -43.58
C LYS A 26 -23.01 -0.83 -42.44
N GLU A 27 -23.82 -1.53 -41.65
CA GLU A 27 -23.33 -2.43 -40.59
C GLU A 27 -22.58 -3.63 -41.15
N GLU A 28 -23.10 -4.27 -42.22
CA GLU A 28 -22.44 -5.38 -42.90
C GLU A 28 -21.09 -4.94 -43.51
N GLU A 29 -21.04 -3.79 -44.21
CA GLU A 29 -19.81 -3.20 -44.73
C GLU A 29 -18.80 -2.87 -43.61
N ALA A 30 -19.27 -2.33 -42.49
CA ALA A 30 -18.41 -2.04 -41.34
C ALA A 30 -17.84 -3.33 -40.72
N LEU A 31 -18.61 -4.42 -40.70
CA LEU A 31 -18.19 -5.71 -40.19
C LEU A 31 -17.13 -6.37 -41.09
N GLU A 32 -17.31 -6.32 -42.41
CA GLU A 32 -16.30 -6.80 -43.36
C GLU A 32 -14.98 -6.02 -43.23
N PHE A 33 -15.07 -4.70 -43.07
CA PHE A 33 -13.92 -3.85 -42.88
C PHE A 33 -13.15 -4.18 -41.59
N ARG A 34 -13.88 -4.44 -40.49
CA ARG A 34 -13.27 -4.92 -39.24
C ARG A 34 -12.53 -6.24 -39.42
N LYS A 35 -13.15 -7.21 -40.10
CA LYS A 35 -12.50 -8.51 -40.39
C LYS A 35 -11.20 -8.35 -41.18
N GLN A 36 -11.18 -7.42 -42.15
CA GLN A 36 -9.98 -7.12 -42.93
C GLN A 36 -8.86 -6.54 -42.05
N ILE A 37 -9.18 -5.56 -41.20
CA ILE A 37 -8.23 -4.97 -40.26
C ILE A 37 -7.70 -6.03 -39.28
N ASP A 38 -8.57 -6.86 -38.71
CA ASP A 38 -8.19 -7.92 -37.77
C ASP A 38 -7.23 -8.93 -38.42
N SER A 39 -7.48 -9.30 -39.68
CA SER A 39 -6.58 -10.17 -40.45
C SER A 39 -5.18 -9.56 -40.61
N MET A 40 -5.10 -8.26 -40.93
CA MET A 40 -3.83 -7.55 -41.08
C MET A 40 -3.05 -7.44 -39.76
N VAL A 41 -3.75 -7.12 -38.67
CA VAL A 41 -3.17 -7.02 -37.33
C VAL A 41 -2.66 -8.38 -36.86
N ASN A 42 -3.47 -9.43 -36.98
CA ASN A 42 -3.07 -10.79 -36.61
C ASN A 42 -1.85 -11.27 -37.42
N SER A 43 -1.80 -10.96 -38.71
CA SER A 43 -0.66 -11.26 -39.57
C SER A 43 0.61 -10.52 -39.10
N ALA A 44 0.50 -9.23 -38.79
CA ALA A 44 1.61 -8.42 -38.28
C ALA A 44 2.14 -8.94 -36.94
N GLU A 45 1.25 -9.29 -36.01
CA GLU A 45 1.62 -9.83 -34.70
C GLU A 45 2.24 -11.23 -34.78
N LYS A 46 1.73 -12.08 -35.68
CA LYS A 46 2.32 -13.40 -35.94
C LYS A 46 3.73 -13.24 -36.50
N MET A 47 3.91 -12.36 -37.49
CA MET A 47 5.21 -12.08 -38.09
C MET A 47 6.21 -11.53 -37.06
N ALA A 48 5.77 -10.64 -36.16
CA ALA A 48 6.58 -10.11 -35.06
C ALA A 48 7.05 -11.21 -34.10
N ARG A 49 6.13 -12.06 -33.64
CA ARG A 49 6.44 -13.15 -32.70
C ARG A 49 7.42 -14.16 -33.29
N GLU A 50 7.16 -14.61 -34.52
CA GLU A 50 8.03 -15.57 -35.20
C GLU A 50 9.43 -14.98 -35.43
N TYR A 51 9.49 -13.70 -35.82
CA TYR A 51 10.76 -13.01 -36.04
C TYR A 51 11.56 -12.83 -34.75
N ASP A 52 10.92 -12.36 -33.67
CA ASP A 52 11.60 -12.16 -32.38
C ASP A 52 12.22 -13.46 -31.85
N ILE A 53 11.53 -14.59 -32.02
CA ILE A 53 12.04 -15.91 -31.65
C ILE A 53 13.25 -16.28 -32.52
N ALA A 54 13.15 -16.10 -33.84
CA ALA A 54 14.23 -16.41 -34.77
C ALA A 54 15.47 -15.52 -34.52
N PHE A 55 15.27 -14.22 -34.32
CA PHE A 55 16.32 -13.25 -34.05
C PHE A 55 17.05 -13.53 -32.74
N LYS A 56 16.33 -13.86 -31.65
CA LYS A 56 16.96 -14.27 -30.38
C LYS A 56 17.77 -15.57 -30.52
N LYS A 57 17.31 -16.52 -31.33
CA LYS A 57 18.08 -17.75 -31.63
C LYS A 57 19.34 -17.45 -32.45
N ALA A 58 19.26 -16.52 -33.40
CA ALA A 58 20.39 -16.06 -34.21
C ALA A 58 21.49 -15.41 -33.37
N ILE A 59 21.11 -14.48 -32.46
CA ILE A 59 22.06 -13.85 -31.51
C ILE A 59 22.78 -14.92 -30.68
N LYS A 60 22.04 -15.89 -30.11
CA LYS A 60 22.64 -16.97 -29.32
C LYS A 60 23.62 -17.85 -30.10
N LYS A 61 23.43 -17.97 -31.41
CA LYS A 61 24.30 -18.74 -32.31
C LYS A 61 25.43 -17.91 -32.92
N GLY A 62 25.48 -16.59 -32.67
CA GLY A 62 26.43 -15.67 -33.29
C GLY A 62 26.28 -15.54 -34.81
N ASN A 63 25.10 -15.87 -35.36
CA ASN A 63 24.84 -15.81 -36.80
C ASN A 63 23.59 -14.96 -37.06
N LEU A 64 23.79 -13.69 -37.42
CA LEU A 64 22.75 -12.69 -37.68
C LEU A 64 22.28 -12.60 -39.15
N ASP A 65 22.50 -13.62 -39.96
CA ASP A 65 22.11 -13.62 -41.38
C ASP A 65 20.58 -13.72 -41.65
N ILE A 66 19.76 -13.55 -40.61
CA ILE A 66 18.30 -13.52 -40.75
C ILE A 66 17.89 -12.13 -41.25
N LYS A 67 17.11 -12.04 -42.34
CA LYS A 67 16.56 -10.77 -42.84
C LYS A 67 15.51 -10.20 -41.89
N SER A 68 15.57 -8.89 -41.61
CA SER A 68 14.59 -8.22 -40.73
C SER A 68 13.17 -8.27 -41.29
N LYS A 69 12.20 -8.68 -40.46
CA LYS A 69 10.77 -8.71 -40.80
C LYS A 69 10.02 -7.45 -40.33
N TYR A 70 10.62 -6.58 -39.52
CA TYR A 70 9.97 -5.35 -39.04
C TYR A 70 9.49 -4.40 -40.14
N PRO A 71 10.16 -4.26 -41.30
CA PRO A 71 9.63 -3.46 -42.40
C PRO A 71 8.24 -3.92 -42.88
N GLY A 72 8.03 -5.24 -43.03
CA GLY A 72 6.73 -5.79 -43.43
C GLY A 72 5.66 -5.63 -42.35
N ILE A 73 6.04 -5.71 -41.07
CA ILE A 73 5.13 -5.46 -39.94
C ILE A 73 4.68 -4.00 -39.93
N LEU A 74 5.60 -3.06 -40.16
CA LEU A 74 5.31 -1.63 -40.23
C LEU A 74 4.38 -1.30 -41.39
N GLU A 75 4.56 -1.96 -42.54
CA GLU A 75 3.68 -1.82 -43.69
C GLU A 75 2.24 -2.24 -43.36
N LEU A 76 2.05 -3.42 -42.76
CA LEU A 76 0.72 -3.92 -42.36
C LEU A 76 0.01 -2.97 -41.38
N TYR A 77 0.70 -2.48 -40.35
CA TYR A 77 0.10 -1.52 -39.41
C TYR A 77 -0.15 -0.15 -40.04
N THR A 78 0.66 0.27 -41.01
CA THR A 78 0.44 1.53 -41.75
C THR A 78 -0.81 1.41 -42.60
N GLN A 79 -0.99 0.29 -43.31
CA GLN A 79 -2.20 0.02 -44.09
C GLN A 79 -3.45 -0.08 -43.21
N ALA A 80 -3.38 -0.79 -42.07
CA ALA A 80 -4.48 -0.86 -41.10
C ALA A 80 -4.88 0.53 -40.59
N ARG A 81 -3.89 1.38 -40.25
CA ARG A 81 -4.13 2.77 -39.86
C ARG A 81 -4.81 3.58 -40.97
N THR A 82 -4.37 3.43 -42.22
CA THR A 82 -4.98 4.16 -43.35
C THR A 82 -6.43 3.75 -43.58
N PHE A 83 -6.74 2.45 -43.50
CA PHE A 83 -8.11 1.93 -43.63
C PHE A 83 -9.03 2.53 -42.58
N VAL A 84 -8.60 2.48 -41.32
CA VAL A 84 -9.36 2.98 -40.18
C VAL A 84 -9.55 4.49 -40.23
N SER A 85 -8.54 5.23 -40.71
CA SER A 85 -8.64 6.68 -40.91
C SER A 85 -9.63 7.06 -42.01
N GLN A 86 -9.71 6.27 -43.10
CA GLN A 86 -10.68 6.48 -44.18
C GLN A 86 -12.14 6.32 -43.72
N LYS A 87 -12.40 5.47 -42.72
CA LYS A 87 -13.73 5.28 -42.12
C LYS A 87 -14.05 6.24 -40.97
N GLY A 88 -13.12 7.14 -40.60
CA GLY A 88 -13.32 8.10 -39.51
C GLY A 88 -13.18 7.51 -38.11
N TRP A 89 -12.59 6.33 -37.96
CA TRP A 89 -12.38 5.65 -36.67
C TRP A 89 -11.11 6.18 -35.99
N ILE A 90 -11.20 7.37 -35.41
CA ILE A 90 -10.04 8.11 -34.93
C ILE A 90 -9.30 7.36 -33.81
N GLU A 91 -10.04 6.74 -32.88
CA GLU A 91 -9.46 6.03 -31.73
C GLU A 91 -8.58 4.86 -32.18
N GLU A 92 -9.10 4.00 -33.05
CA GLU A 92 -8.38 2.86 -33.59
C GLU A 92 -7.17 3.30 -34.44
N ALA A 93 -7.29 4.40 -35.18
CA ALA A 93 -6.16 4.97 -35.92
C ALA A 93 -5.03 5.43 -34.98
N THR A 94 -5.36 5.94 -33.78
CA THR A 94 -4.37 6.28 -32.75
C THR A 94 -3.70 5.02 -32.18
N ILE A 95 -4.45 3.94 -31.98
CA ILE A 95 -3.92 2.65 -31.52
C ILE A 95 -2.90 2.11 -32.53
N TYR A 96 -3.23 2.07 -33.82
CA TYR A 96 -2.29 1.60 -34.84
C TYR A 96 -1.10 2.54 -35.02
N SER A 97 -1.27 3.85 -34.83
CA SER A 97 -0.14 4.80 -34.78
C SER A 97 0.85 4.48 -33.64
N ALA A 98 0.34 4.07 -32.48
CA ALA A 98 1.18 3.64 -31.36
C ALA A 98 1.93 2.33 -31.69
N HIS A 99 1.29 1.38 -32.37
CA HIS A 99 1.94 0.15 -32.84
C HIS A 99 3.05 0.44 -33.86
N ILE A 100 2.83 1.34 -34.82
CA ILE A 100 3.86 1.79 -35.77
C ILE A 100 5.06 2.35 -35.00
N LYS A 101 4.83 3.23 -34.02
CA LYS A 101 5.92 3.78 -33.18
C LYS A 101 6.69 2.70 -32.43
N LYS A 102 5.99 1.75 -31.81
CA LYS A 102 6.58 0.60 -31.10
C LYS A 102 7.49 -0.22 -32.01
N TYR A 103 6.99 -0.65 -33.16
CA TYR A 103 7.77 -1.47 -34.10
C TYR A 103 8.89 -0.70 -34.79
N THR A 104 8.74 0.61 -34.99
CA THR A 104 9.83 1.47 -35.49
C THR A 104 11.00 1.52 -34.49
N ALA A 105 10.69 1.60 -33.19
CA ALA A 105 11.70 1.60 -32.14
C ALA A 105 12.40 0.22 -32.04
N LEU A 106 11.65 -0.87 -32.14
CA LEU A 106 12.22 -2.23 -32.18
C LEU A 106 13.16 -2.42 -33.37
N TYR A 107 12.77 -1.94 -34.56
CA TYR A 107 13.62 -1.99 -35.75
C TYR A 107 14.93 -1.21 -35.58
N LYS A 108 14.88 0.01 -35.01
CA LYS A 108 16.09 0.79 -34.70
C LYS A 108 17.01 0.08 -33.71
N ASN A 109 16.46 -0.56 -32.69
CA ASN A 109 17.24 -1.32 -31.73
C ASN A 109 17.89 -2.55 -32.37
N GLU A 110 17.18 -3.23 -33.27
CA GLU A 110 17.72 -4.35 -34.03
C GLU A 110 18.94 -3.93 -34.88
N LEU A 111 18.85 -2.79 -35.58
CA LEU A 111 19.96 -2.25 -36.37
C LEU A 111 21.20 -1.98 -35.49
N LYS A 112 21.00 -1.40 -34.30
CA LYS A 112 22.10 -1.20 -33.34
C LYS A 112 22.74 -2.51 -32.89
N ILE A 113 21.94 -3.56 -32.65
CA ILE A 113 22.46 -4.89 -32.28
C ILE A 113 23.30 -5.46 -33.42
N ARG A 114 22.83 -5.35 -34.67
CA ARG A 114 23.61 -5.78 -35.86
C ARG A 114 24.92 -5.02 -35.99
N GLU A 115 24.92 -3.71 -35.78
CA GLU A 115 26.15 -2.89 -35.80
C GLU A 115 27.15 -3.33 -34.71
N ILE A 116 26.67 -3.63 -33.50
CA ILE A 116 27.52 -4.09 -32.40
C ILE A 116 28.14 -5.45 -32.73
N GLU A 117 27.35 -6.40 -33.26
CA GLU A 117 27.88 -7.71 -33.65
C GLU A 117 28.84 -7.63 -34.85
N ALA A 118 28.57 -6.76 -35.83
CA ALA A 118 29.50 -6.52 -36.94
C ALA A 118 30.85 -6.00 -36.42
N LYS A 119 30.84 -5.06 -35.47
CA LYS A 119 32.07 -4.56 -34.81
C LYS A 119 32.78 -5.63 -34.00
N LYS A 120 32.07 -6.57 -33.38
CA LYS A 120 32.69 -7.72 -32.69
C LYS A 120 33.40 -8.61 -33.70
N LEU A 121 32.73 -8.94 -34.81
CA LEU A 121 33.26 -9.79 -35.85
C LEU A 121 34.48 -9.14 -36.57
N GLU A 122 34.48 -7.81 -36.73
CA GLU A 122 35.63 -7.05 -37.23
C GLU A 122 36.83 -7.13 -36.27
N LYS A 123 36.60 -6.94 -34.97
CA LYS A 123 37.66 -7.11 -33.94
C LYS A 123 38.20 -8.54 -33.87
N ASP A 124 37.34 -9.54 -34.05
CA ASP A 124 37.76 -10.94 -34.08
C ASP A 124 38.63 -11.23 -35.32
N LYS A 125 38.32 -10.63 -36.48
CA LYS A 125 39.16 -10.70 -37.68
C LYS A 125 40.50 -10.00 -37.51
N GLU A 126 40.52 -8.78 -36.95
CA GLU A 126 41.76 -8.07 -36.61
C GLU A 126 42.65 -8.93 -35.68
N PHE A 127 42.04 -9.62 -34.72
CA PHE A 127 42.74 -10.53 -33.82
C PHE A 127 43.29 -11.78 -34.54
N GLU A 128 42.54 -12.37 -35.46
CA GLU A 128 43.03 -13.48 -36.29
C GLU A 128 44.18 -13.05 -37.22
N GLU A 129 44.11 -11.86 -37.79
CA GLU A 129 45.19 -11.29 -38.61
C GLU A 129 46.46 -11.06 -37.78
N LEU A 130 46.32 -10.54 -36.54
CA LEU A 130 47.43 -10.42 -35.59
C LEU A 130 48.01 -11.79 -35.19
N LYS A 131 47.18 -12.84 -35.10
CA LYS A 131 47.64 -14.22 -34.89
C LYS A 131 48.36 -14.80 -36.10
N LYS A 132 48.00 -14.41 -37.32
CA LYS A 132 48.66 -14.87 -38.56
C LYS A 132 50.04 -14.24 -38.74
N ILE A 133 50.22 -12.98 -38.35
CA ILE A 133 51.52 -12.29 -38.38
C ILE A 133 52.57 -12.99 -37.49
N ASN A 134 52.14 -13.71 -36.44
CA ASN A 134 53.02 -14.45 -35.53
C ASN A 134 53.63 -15.76 -36.10
N LYS A 135 53.29 -16.19 -37.32
CA LYS A 135 53.91 -17.38 -37.94
C LYS A 135 55.02 -17.09 -38.93
N GLU A 136 55.16 -15.85 -39.41
CA GLU A 136 56.11 -15.55 -40.50
C GLU A 136 57.28 -14.64 -40.10
N ASP A 137 57.20 -13.82 -39.03
CA ASP A 137 58.32 -12.95 -38.65
C ASP A 137 58.75 -13.09 -37.18
N SER A 138 59.54 -14.14 -36.93
CA SER A 138 60.28 -14.39 -35.69
C SER A 138 61.55 -13.50 -35.57
N ALA A 139 61.40 -12.18 -35.66
CA ALA A 139 62.49 -11.26 -35.34
C ALA A 139 61.99 -9.85 -35.10
N TYR A 140 61.55 -9.49 -33.88
CA TYR A 140 61.82 -8.19 -33.25
C TYR A 140 61.16 -8.13 -31.85
N GLY A 141 61.95 -7.88 -30.81
CA GLY A 141 61.55 -7.85 -29.40
C GLY A 141 60.52 -6.79 -28.99
N PHE A 142 59.98 -6.01 -29.94
CA PHE A 142 58.99 -4.96 -29.71
C PHE A 142 57.54 -5.49 -29.62
N GLN A 143 57.29 -6.75 -30.01
CA GLN A 143 55.95 -7.36 -29.97
C GLN A 143 55.63 -8.08 -28.66
N LEU A 144 56.64 -8.42 -27.84
CA LEU A 144 56.45 -9.17 -26.58
C LEU A 144 55.71 -8.35 -25.52
N GLU A 145 55.91 -7.03 -25.51
CA GLU A 145 55.30 -6.12 -24.54
C GLU A 145 53.82 -5.84 -24.88
N LYS A 146 53.48 -5.74 -26.18
CA LYS A 146 52.09 -5.73 -26.65
C LYS A 146 51.37 -7.06 -26.37
N LEU A 147 52.07 -8.19 -26.52
CA LEU A 147 51.52 -9.51 -26.19
C LEU A 147 51.23 -9.66 -24.70
N LYS A 148 52.16 -9.26 -23.82
CA LYS A 148 51.92 -9.24 -22.37
C LYS A 148 50.74 -8.33 -22.00
N PHE A 149 50.63 -7.16 -22.62
CA PHE A 149 49.50 -6.26 -22.41
C PHE A 149 48.16 -6.86 -22.86
N ILE A 150 48.15 -7.62 -23.97
CA ILE A 150 46.94 -8.31 -24.45
C ILE A 150 46.58 -9.50 -23.54
N GLU A 151 47.58 -10.26 -23.09
CA GLU A 151 47.40 -11.41 -22.21
C GLU A 151 46.91 -10.99 -20.82
N GLU A 152 47.45 -9.89 -20.29
CA GLU A 152 47.01 -9.25 -19.05
C GLU A 152 45.58 -8.71 -19.20
N LYS A 153 45.24 -8.08 -20.34
CA LYS A 153 43.88 -7.62 -20.64
C LYS A 153 42.88 -8.78 -20.77
N GLN A 154 43.29 -9.91 -21.32
CA GLN A 154 42.45 -11.12 -21.37
C GLN A 154 42.26 -11.74 -19.99
N LYS A 155 43.29 -11.70 -19.14
CA LYS A 155 43.19 -12.18 -17.77
C LYS A 155 42.22 -11.31 -16.97
N THR A 156 42.31 -9.99 -17.08
CA THR A 156 41.35 -9.07 -16.44
C THR A 156 39.93 -9.29 -16.98
N GLN A 157 39.74 -9.49 -18.29
CA GLN A 157 38.42 -9.78 -18.85
C GLN A 157 37.80 -11.08 -18.32
N LYS A 158 38.59 -12.17 -18.23
CA LYS A 158 38.10 -13.43 -17.65
C LYS A 158 37.79 -13.33 -16.16
N GLU A 159 38.57 -12.54 -15.43
CA GLU A 159 38.32 -12.25 -14.01
C GLU A 159 37.04 -11.42 -13.82
N ASP A 160 36.80 -10.44 -14.71
CA ASP A 160 35.60 -9.62 -14.73
C ASP A 160 34.35 -10.44 -15.12
N GLU A 161 34.42 -11.31 -16.14
CA GLU A 161 33.33 -12.21 -16.50
C GLU A 161 32.98 -13.20 -15.38
N LYS A 162 34.00 -13.71 -14.67
CA LYS A 162 33.78 -14.59 -13.53
C LYS A 162 33.10 -13.84 -12.39
N PHE A 163 33.55 -12.63 -12.12
CA PHE A 163 32.95 -11.77 -11.11
C PHE A 163 31.51 -11.38 -11.42
N GLU A 164 31.20 -11.07 -12.68
CA GLU A 164 29.83 -10.80 -13.13
C GLU A 164 28.92 -12.00 -12.88
N LYS A 165 29.37 -13.22 -13.23
CA LYS A 165 28.63 -14.46 -12.95
C LYS A 165 28.41 -14.70 -11.45
N ASP A 166 29.41 -14.40 -10.62
CA ASP A 166 29.28 -14.56 -9.17
C ASP A 166 28.23 -13.59 -8.61
N ILE A 167 28.21 -12.34 -9.09
CA ILE A 167 27.19 -11.35 -8.73
C ILE A 167 25.80 -11.81 -9.19
N ASP A 168 25.66 -12.27 -10.43
CA ASP A 168 24.38 -12.74 -10.97
C ASP A 168 23.82 -13.90 -10.16
N ASN A 169 24.66 -14.83 -9.71
CA ASN A 169 24.25 -15.94 -8.86
C ASN A 169 23.71 -15.45 -7.50
N ILE A 170 24.39 -14.49 -6.86
CA ILE A 170 23.95 -13.89 -5.59
C ILE A 170 22.64 -13.11 -5.76
N ILE A 171 22.49 -12.38 -6.87
CA ILE A 171 21.27 -11.64 -7.19
C ILE A 171 20.10 -12.61 -7.41
N ASN A 172 20.32 -13.68 -8.16
CA ASN A 172 19.27 -14.66 -8.45
C ASN A 172 18.78 -15.34 -7.16
N SER A 173 19.68 -15.67 -6.22
CA SER A 173 19.28 -16.25 -4.94
C SER A 173 18.51 -15.25 -4.06
N THR A 174 18.97 -14.00 -3.96
CA THR A 174 18.30 -12.97 -3.16
C THR A 174 16.94 -12.57 -3.73
N VAL A 175 16.80 -12.47 -5.04
CA VAL A 175 15.50 -12.19 -5.69
C VAL A 175 14.52 -13.34 -5.47
N LYS A 176 15.00 -14.59 -5.48
CA LYS A 176 14.18 -15.76 -5.17
C LYS A 176 13.68 -15.70 -3.72
N GLU A 177 14.55 -15.42 -2.76
CA GLU A 177 14.21 -15.29 -1.32
C GLU A 177 13.17 -14.17 -1.08
N ALA A 178 13.36 -12.99 -1.71
CA ALA A 178 12.36 -11.91 -1.66
C ALA A 178 10.99 -12.33 -2.19
N ARG A 179 10.95 -13.02 -3.34
CA ARG A 179 9.68 -13.47 -3.96
C ARG A 179 8.97 -14.51 -3.12
N GLU A 180 9.70 -15.48 -2.58
CA GLU A 180 9.13 -16.52 -1.71
C GLU A 180 8.51 -15.92 -0.46
N TYR A 181 9.16 -14.91 0.14
CA TYR A 181 8.62 -14.17 1.26
C TYR A 181 7.38 -13.34 0.90
N GLU A 182 7.43 -12.57 -0.19
CA GLU A 182 6.29 -11.78 -0.66
C GLU A 182 5.05 -12.67 -0.93
N MET A 183 5.26 -13.87 -1.47
CA MET A 183 4.20 -14.86 -1.64
C MET A 183 3.67 -15.41 -0.31
N ALA A 184 4.54 -15.62 0.69
CA ALA A 184 4.12 -16.07 2.02
C ALA A 184 3.24 -15.03 2.73
N ILE A 185 3.62 -13.75 2.68
CA ILE A 185 2.83 -12.65 3.25
C ILE A 185 1.48 -12.51 2.53
N LYS A 186 1.44 -12.65 1.20
CA LYS A 186 0.17 -12.66 0.43
C LYS A 186 -0.76 -13.83 0.82
N ARG A 187 -0.22 -14.92 1.34
CA ARG A 187 -0.98 -16.07 1.86
C ARG A 187 -1.36 -15.93 3.34
N GLY A 188 -1.05 -14.79 3.97
CA GLY A 188 -1.34 -14.53 5.39
C GLY A 188 -0.33 -15.17 6.36
N GLN A 189 0.81 -15.68 5.88
CA GLN A 189 1.82 -16.31 6.73
C GLN A 189 2.79 -15.28 7.31
N PHE A 190 2.32 -14.47 8.27
CA PHE A 190 3.12 -13.42 8.94
C PHE A 190 4.18 -13.95 9.91
N GLU A 191 4.18 -15.26 10.18
CA GLU A 191 5.13 -15.94 11.08
C GLU A 191 6.54 -16.06 10.48
N LYS A 192 6.69 -16.03 9.15
CA LYS A 192 8.02 -16.08 8.52
C LYS A 192 8.81 -14.80 8.79
N ASP A 193 10.10 -14.90 9.06
CA ASP A 193 10.98 -13.74 9.23
C ASP A 193 11.14 -12.94 7.94
N CYS A 194 11.25 -11.61 8.07
CA CYS A 194 11.41 -10.70 6.94
C CYS A 194 12.85 -10.74 6.39
N PRO A 195 13.08 -11.24 5.15
CA PRO A 195 14.43 -11.34 4.59
C PRO A 195 14.92 -10.03 3.98
N PHE A 196 14.07 -8.99 3.86
CA PHE A 196 14.42 -7.77 3.13
C PHE A 196 15.63 -7.04 3.72
N LEU A 197 15.85 -7.11 5.03
CA LEU A 197 17.02 -6.52 5.66
C LEU A 197 18.31 -7.23 5.21
N LYS A 198 18.34 -8.57 5.31
CA LYS A 198 19.45 -9.42 4.86
C LYS A 198 19.74 -9.26 3.37
N ILE A 199 18.68 -9.14 2.56
CA ILE A 199 18.80 -8.87 1.13
C ILE A 199 19.43 -7.49 0.89
N SER A 200 19.03 -6.47 1.66
CA SER A 200 19.62 -5.13 1.54
C SER A 200 21.12 -5.12 1.90
N GLU A 201 21.55 -5.91 2.89
CA GLU A 201 22.96 -6.08 3.26
C GLU A 201 23.74 -6.77 2.13
N THR A 202 23.15 -7.79 1.52
CA THR A 202 23.76 -8.51 0.38
C THR A 202 23.97 -7.58 -0.83
N TYR A 203 22.97 -6.74 -1.15
CA TYR A 203 23.13 -5.72 -2.20
C TYR A 203 24.14 -4.64 -1.83
N GLU A 204 24.32 -4.34 -0.54
CA GLU A 204 25.31 -3.39 -0.06
C GLU A 204 26.74 -3.95 -0.20
N GLU A 205 26.92 -5.26 0.02
CA GLU A 205 28.18 -5.95 -0.26
C GLU A 205 28.50 -5.95 -1.75
N ILE A 206 27.53 -6.30 -2.61
CA ILE A 206 27.69 -6.25 -4.08
C ILE A 206 28.07 -4.83 -4.50
N TYR A 207 27.36 -3.81 -4.00
CA TYR A 207 27.69 -2.40 -4.24
C TYR A 207 29.16 -2.09 -3.90
N LYS A 208 29.63 -2.49 -2.72
CA LYS A 208 31.03 -2.25 -2.29
C LYS A 208 32.03 -2.97 -3.20
N GLN A 209 31.72 -4.20 -3.65
CA GLN A 209 32.60 -4.97 -4.53
C GLN A 209 32.66 -4.37 -5.95
N VAL A 210 31.52 -4.02 -6.53
CA VAL A 210 31.39 -3.42 -7.87
C VAL A 210 32.02 -2.02 -7.91
N TYR A 211 31.80 -1.21 -6.86
CA TYR A 211 32.39 0.11 -6.74
C TYR A 211 33.93 0.06 -6.64
N LYS A 212 34.48 -0.90 -5.90
CA LYS A 212 35.95 -1.11 -5.81
C LYS A 212 36.59 -1.45 -7.15
N ARG A 213 35.86 -2.10 -8.06
CA ARG A 213 36.32 -2.40 -9.43
C ARG A 213 36.14 -1.23 -10.42
N GLY A 214 35.54 -0.12 -10.00
CA GLY A 214 35.36 1.07 -10.84
C GLY A 214 34.11 1.04 -11.74
N TRP A 215 33.23 0.06 -11.57
CA TRP A 215 31.96 -0.07 -12.30
C TRP A 215 30.90 0.85 -11.66
N LYS A 216 31.04 2.16 -11.90
CA LYS A 216 30.28 3.19 -11.16
C LYS A 216 28.78 3.16 -11.46
N GLU A 217 28.39 2.91 -12.71
CA GLU A 217 26.99 2.92 -13.13
C GLU A 217 26.23 1.73 -12.50
N GLU A 218 26.83 0.54 -12.53
CA GLU A 218 26.31 -0.68 -11.92
C GLU A 218 26.25 -0.55 -10.40
N ALA A 219 27.27 0.04 -9.77
CA ALA A 219 27.27 0.32 -8.35
C ALA A 219 26.08 1.23 -7.96
N GLU A 220 25.78 2.27 -8.72
CA GLU A 220 24.62 3.12 -8.46
C GLU A 220 23.29 2.36 -8.55
N LEU A 221 23.17 1.41 -9.49
CA LEU A 221 21.98 0.55 -9.58
C LEU A 221 21.81 -0.30 -8.32
N TYR A 222 22.89 -0.94 -7.83
CA TYR A 222 22.82 -1.72 -6.60
C TYR A 222 22.55 -0.86 -5.36
N LYS A 223 23.10 0.35 -5.30
CA LYS A 223 22.78 1.30 -4.22
C LYS A 223 21.27 1.63 -4.18
N LYS A 224 20.63 1.81 -5.34
CA LYS A 224 19.17 1.99 -5.42
C LYS A 224 18.41 0.76 -4.92
N GLN A 225 18.90 -0.44 -5.22
CA GLN A 225 18.30 -1.69 -4.70
C GLN A 225 18.41 -1.80 -3.17
N VAL A 226 19.54 -1.40 -2.57
CA VAL A 226 19.70 -1.34 -1.10
C VAL A 226 18.62 -0.46 -0.49
N ILE A 227 18.41 0.75 -1.03
CA ILE A 227 17.39 1.68 -0.55
C ILE A 227 15.99 1.06 -0.68
N LEU A 228 15.67 0.47 -1.84
CA LEU A 228 14.39 -0.18 -2.08
C LEU A 228 14.07 -1.28 -1.06
N PHE A 229 15.04 -2.16 -0.76
CA PHE A 229 14.82 -3.27 0.17
C PHE A 229 14.74 -2.80 1.63
N ARG A 230 15.47 -1.75 2.02
CA ARG A 230 15.29 -1.11 3.33
C ARG A 230 13.89 -0.53 3.49
N GLU A 231 13.39 0.20 2.48
CA GLU A 231 12.01 0.71 2.50
C GLU A 231 10.97 -0.42 2.57
N LYS A 232 11.20 -1.54 1.86
CA LYS A 232 10.32 -2.71 1.96
C LYS A 232 10.32 -3.32 3.37
N SER A 233 11.49 -3.42 4.01
CA SER A 233 11.60 -3.89 5.40
C SER A 233 10.83 -2.97 6.36
N GLU A 234 10.94 -1.65 6.21
CA GLU A 234 10.17 -0.70 7.03
C GLU A 234 8.66 -0.84 6.84
N LYS A 235 8.20 -1.01 5.60
CA LYS A 235 6.78 -1.24 5.29
C LYS A 235 6.27 -2.54 5.90
N ASP A 236 7.07 -3.61 5.85
CA ASP A 236 6.75 -4.88 6.49
C ASP A 236 6.62 -4.75 8.02
N ASN A 237 7.55 -4.03 8.66
CA ASN A 237 7.48 -3.74 10.10
C ASN A 237 6.20 -2.97 10.48
N ARG A 238 5.76 -2.03 9.63
CA ARG A 238 4.49 -1.32 9.85
C ARG A 238 3.28 -2.25 9.69
N LEU A 239 3.30 -3.13 8.69
CA LEU A 239 2.26 -4.14 8.49
C LEU A 239 2.13 -5.07 9.70
N ARG A 240 3.25 -5.55 10.24
CA ARG A 240 3.25 -6.40 11.44
C ARG A 240 2.70 -5.68 12.67
N LYS A 241 3.02 -4.40 12.86
CA LYS A 241 2.45 -3.60 13.96
C LYS A 241 0.92 -3.49 13.85
N LEU A 242 0.41 -3.20 12.66
CA LEU A 242 -1.04 -3.13 12.42
C LEU A 242 -1.73 -4.48 12.66
N GLU A 243 -1.10 -5.58 12.28
CA GLU A 243 -1.66 -6.91 12.51
C GLU A 243 -1.66 -7.29 13.99
N LEU A 244 -0.62 -6.94 14.74
CA LEU A 244 -0.59 -7.07 16.20
C LEU A 244 -1.68 -6.23 16.87
N GLU A 245 -1.88 -4.98 16.44
CA GLU A 245 -2.97 -4.13 16.94
C GLU A 245 -4.35 -4.71 16.65
N LYS A 246 -4.55 -5.35 15.49
CA LYS A 246 -5.81 -6.06 15.18
C LYS A 246 -6.01 -7.26 16.10
N ILE A 247 -4.97 -8.06 16.32
CA ILE A 247 -5.03 -9.22 17.22
C ILE A 247 -5.34 -8.73 18.65
N GLU A 248 -4.75 -7.63 19.09
CA GLU A 248 -5.02 -7.05 20.40
C GLU A 248 -6.47 -6.52 20.50
N LYS A 249 -6.97 -5.81 19.49
CA LYS A 249 -8.39 -5.41 19.42
C LYS A 249 -9.34 -6.61 19.40
N GLN A 250 -8.98 -7.67 18.69
CA GLN A 250 -9.72 -8.93 18.66
C GLN A 250 -9.74 -9.58 20.04
N LYS A 251 -8.62 -9.61 20.76
CA LYS A 251 -8.56 -10.11 22.15
C LYS A 251 -9.39 -9.27 23.11
N VAL A 252 -9.31 -7.94 23.04
CA VAL A 252 -10.14 -7.04 23.86
C VAL A 252 -11.63 -7.27 23.57
N TYR A 253 -11.98 -7.47 22.29
CA TYR A 253 -13.33 -7.83 21.89
C TYR A 253 -13.74 -9.20 22.47
N GLU A 254 -12.93 -10.24 22.32
CA GLU A 254 -13.22 -11.59 22.86
C GLU A 254 -13.27 -11.62 24.40
N GLU A 255 -12.43 -10.84 25.08
CA GLU A 255 -12.44 -10.67 26.53
C GLU A 255 -13.72 -9.95 27.00
N SER A 256 -14.23 -8.99 26.21
CA SER A 256 -15.53 -8.36 26.48
C SER A 256 -16.71 -9.35 26.42
N PHE A 257 -16.56 -10.48 25.71
CA PHE A 257 -17.54 -11.58 25.67
C PHE A 257 -17.30 -12.66 26.73
N LYS A 258 -16.12 -12.71 27.38
CA LYS A 258 -15.74 -13.74 28.37
C LYS A 258 -16.06 -13.38 29.82
N VAL A 259 -16.64 -12.21 30.10
CA VAL A 259 -17.19 -11.91 31.43
C VAL A 259 -18.37 -12.85 31.70
N SER A 260 -18.30 -13.58 32.81
CA SER A 260 -19.12 -14.74 33.14
C SER A 260 -20.62 -14.46 33.14
N SER A 261 -21.39 -15.52 32.89
CA SER A 261 -22.84 -15.53 32.66
C SER A 261 -23.71 -15.01 33.79
N ASP A 262 -23.16 -14.76 34.99
CA ASP A 262 -23.95 -14.61 36.21
C ASP A 262 -24.09 -13.15 36.67
N GLU A 263 -23.43 -12.20 36.01
CA GLU A 263 -23.57 -10.75 36.29
C GLU A 263 -24.37 -9.99 35.20
N LYS A 264 -24.99 -10.70 34.25
CA LYS A 264 -25.69 -10.08 33.12
C LYS A 264 -26.98 -9.35 33.50
N THR A 265 -27.55 -9.53 34.69
CA THR A 265 -28.81 -8.88 35.08
C THR A 265 -28.63 -7.58 35.89
N SER A 266 -27.50 -7.37 36.57
CA SER A 266 -27.31 -6.17 37.41
C SER A 266 -26.67 -4.98 36.68
N ASN A 267 -25.91 -5.22 35.59
CA ASN A 267 -25.30 -4.16 34.80
C ASN A 267 -26.15 -3.63 33.63
N ILE A 268 -27.25 -4.31 33.27
CA ILE A 268 -28.20 -3.80 32.27
C ILE A 268 -28.95 -2.57 32.80
N GLN A 269 -29.26 -2.51 34.10
CA GLN A 269 -29.92 -1.35 34.70
C GLN A 269 -28.99 -0.12 34.85
N LYS A 270 -27.68 -0.33 35.02
CA LYS A 270 -26.70 0.78 35.05
C LYS A 270 -26.31 1.29 33.65
N LEU A 271 -26.36 0.45 32.63
CA LEU A 271 -26.19 0.87 31.23
C LEU A 271 -27.40 1.70 30.74
N GLN A 272 -28.61 1.43 31.23
CA GLN A 272 -29.80 2.23 30.93
C GLN A 272 -29.77 3.65 31.52
N GLU A 273 -29.04 3.90 32.63
CA GLU A 273 -28.87 5.25 33.18
C GLU A 273 -27.77 6.07 32.49
N LEU A 274 -26.77 5.43 31.86
CA LEU A 274 -25.71 6.11 31.10
C LEU A 274 -26.05 6.33 29.61
N GLU A 275 -27.01 5.61 29.04
CA GLU A 275 -27.53 5.84 27.68
C GLU A 275 -28.50 7.04 27.57
N GLY A 276 -28.87 7.66 28.69
CA GLY A 276 -29.75 8.85 28.75
C GLY A 276 -29.15 10.15 28.19
N LYS A 277 -28.07 10.09 27.40
CA LYS A 277 -27.49 11.23 26.67
C LYS A 277 -27.19 10.91 25.19
N ARG A 278 -27.93 9.99 24.56
CA ARG A 278 -28.04 10.04 23.10
C ARG A 278 -28.99 11.16 22.73
N ASN A 279 -28.61 12.00 21.78
CA ASN A 279 -29.50 13.06 21.31
C ASN A 279 -30.75 12.39 20.71
N GLU A 280 -31.93 12.95 20.97
CA GLU A 280 -33.20 12.47 20.41
C GLU A 280 -33.16 12.38 18.87
N LYS A 281 -32.33 13.22 18.23
CA LYS A 281 -32.01 13.18 16.80
C LYS A 281 -31.32 11.87 16.36
N ASP A 282 -30.43 11.29 17.18
CA ASP A 282 -29.70 10.06 16.84
C ASP A 282 -30.62 8.83 16.90
N ILE A 283 -31.55 8.80 17.87
CA ILE A 283 -32.57 7.74 17.98
C ILE A 283 -33.52 7.80 16.79
N GLN A 284 -33.91 9.02 16.38
CA GLN A 284 -34.72 9.22 15.18
C GLN A 284 -33.96 8.82 13.91
N LEU A 285 -32.66 9.12 13.83
CA LEU A 285 -31.82 8.71 12.72
C LEU A 285 -31.74 7.18 12.59
N ASP A 286 -31.46 6.46 13.68
CA ASP A 286 -31.42 4.99 13.69
C ASP A 286 -32.76 4.39 13.25
N LYS A 287 -33.88 4.99 13.70
CA LYS A 287 -35.22 4.58 13.29
C LYS A 287 -35.47 4.78 11.79
N ALA A 288 -35.01 5.91 11.23
CA ALA A 288 -35.12 6.17 9.79
C ALA A 288 -34.27 5.19 8.96
N MET A 289 -33.05 4.88 9.42
CA MET A 289 -32.15 3.93 8.74
C MET A 289 -32.68 2.50 8.78
N ASN A 290 -33.27 2.07 9.89
CA ASN A 290 -33.88 0.73 9.99
C ASN A 290 -35.07 0.58 9.04
N LEU A 291 -35.93 1.59 8.91
CA LEU A 291 -37.04 1.59 7.95
C LEU A 291 -36.55 1.43 6.50
N ILE A 292 -35.44 2.09 6.14
CA ILE A 292 -34.81 1.94 4.82
C ILE A 292 -34.30 0.51 4.63
N ASN A 293 -33.54 -0.01 5.59
CA ASN A 293 -32.97 -1.36 5.50
C ASN A 293 -34.07 -2.44 5.39
N GLU A 294 -35.16 -2.30 6.14
CA GLU A 294 -36.30 -3.20 6.05
C GLU A 294 -36.98 -3.14 4.67
N ALA A 295 -37.14 -1.94 4.11
CA ALA A 295 -37.69 -1.75 2.77
C ALA A 295 -36.80 -2.40 1.69
N GLU A 296 -35.49 -2.19 1.76
CA GLU A 296 -34.53 -2.77 0.81
C GLU A 296 -34.47 -4.29 0.89
N ASN A 297 -34.42 -4.85 2.10
CA ASN A 297 -34.39 -6.30 2.31
C ASN A 297 -35.69 -6.99 1.84
N ALA A 298 -36.84 -6.36 2.08
CA ALA A 298 -38.13 -6.86 1.59
C ALA A 298 -38.19 -6.87 0.06
N VAL A 299 -37.77 -5.80 -0.60
CA VAL A 299 -37.71 -5.75 -2.06
C VAL A 299 -36.70 -6.75 -2.61
N ARG A 300 -35.51 -6.86 -2.02
CA ARG A 300 -34.46 -7.76 -2.50
C ARG A 300 -34.84 -9.23 -2.40
N SER A 301 -35.47 -9.62 -1.29
CA SER A 301 -35.97 -11.00 -1.11
C SER A 301 -37.09 -11.33 -2.11
N TYR A 302 -37.92 -10.35 -2.46
CA TYR A 302 -38.91 -10.46 -3.52
C TYR A 302 -38.30 -10.56 -4.93
N GLU A 303 -37.37 -9.68 -5.30
CA GLU A 303 -36.69 -9.73 -6.61
C GLU A 303 -35.94 -11.06 -6.84
N LEU A 304 -35.43 -11.67 -5.77
CA LEU A 304 -34.83 -13.02 -5.82
C LEU A 304 -35.85 -14.14 -5.98
N SER A 305 -37.07 -13.96 -5.44
CA SER A 305 -38.11 -14.99 -5.45
C SER A 305 -39.01 -14.96 -6.70
N ILE A 306 -39.15 -13.80 -7.36
CA ILE A 306 -39.81 -13.64 -8.67
C ILE A 306 -39.24 -14.59 -9.74
N LYS A 307 -37.97 -15.02 -9.62
CA LYS A 307 -37.37 -15.99 -10.56
C LYS A 307 -38.01 -17.39 -10.53
N LYS A 308 -38.85 -17.71 -9.53
CA LYS A 308 -39.49 -19.03 -9.38
C LYS A 308 -40.96 -19.03 -9.83
N ASP A 309 -41.76 -18.06 -9.38
CA ASP A 309 -43.17 -17.87 -9.80
C ASP A 309 -43.65 -16.45 -9.40
N VAL A 310 -44.10 -15.65 -10.37
CA VAL A 310 -44.43 -14.23 -10.16
C VAL A 310 -45.82 -14.03 -9.53
N ILE A 311 -46.75 -14.98 -9.72
CA ILE A 311 -48.16 -14.86 -9.33
C ILE A 311 -48.41 -15.17 -7.84
N LEU A 312 -47.68 -16.11 -7.25
CA LEU A 312 -47.92 -16.58 -5.88
C LEU A 312 -47.42 -15.63 -4.78
N ILE A 313 -46.45 -14.77 -5.09
CA ILE A 313 -45.78 -13.93 -4.09
C ILE A 313 -46.35 -12.52 -4.17
N LYS A 314 -46.76 -11.95 -3.03
CA LYS A 314 -47.30 -10.58 -2.95
C LYS A 314 -46.20 -9.54 -3.15
N SER A 315 -46.44 -8.53 -3.98
CA SER A 315 -45.49 -7.45 -4.26
C SER A 315 -45.23 -6.59 -3.02
N PRO A 316 -43.97 -6.43 -2.55
CA PRO A 316 -43.63 -5.65 -1.36
C PRO A 316 -43.39 -4.16 -1.68
N TYR A 317 -43.51 -3.72 -2.93
CA TYR A 317 -43.18 -2.35 -3.32
C TYR A 317 -44.04 -1.31 -2.59
N ASP A 318 -45.31 -1.62 -2.27
CA ASP A 318 -46.16 -0.74 -1.48
C ASP A 318 -45.66 -0.55 -0.06
N ASP A 319 -45.24 -1.63 0.60
CA ASP A 319 -44.70 -1.58 1.97
C ASP A 319 -43.34 -0.86 2.00
N ALA A 320 -42.51 -1.09 0.98
CA ALA A 320 -41.25 -0.37 0.80
C ALA A 320 -41.47 1.14 0.61
N ILE A 321 -42.41 1.54 -0.25
CA ILE A 321 -42.77 2.95 -0.46
C ILE A 321 -43.23 3.60 0.85
N LEU A 322 -44.09 2.93 1.62
CA LEU A 322 -44.57 3.44 2.92
C LEU A 322 -43.43 3.62 3.92
N LYS A 323 -42.51 2.65 4.03
CA LYS A 323 -41.33 2.75 4.91
C LYS A 323 -40.39 3.89 4.50
N TYR A 324 -40.18 4.10 3.20
CA TYR A 324 -39.42 5.24 2.71
C TYR A 324 -40.11 6.58 2.95
N GLU A 325 -41.44 6.66 2.85
CA GLU A 325 -42.20 7.86 3.19
C GLU A 325 -42.12 8.18 4.70
N GLN A 326 -42.12 7.16 5.55
CA GLN A 326 -41.92 7.30 7.00
C GLN A 326 -40.49 7.75 7.33
N ALA A 327 -39.46 7.12 6.75
CA ALA A 327 -38.07 7.52 6.92
C ALA A 327 -37.84 8.97 6.46
N LYS A 328 -38.42 9.35 5.31
CA LYS A 328 -38.38 10.72 4.79
C LYS A 328 -38.96 11.74 5.77
N LYS A 329 -40.08 11.41 6.43
CA LYS A 329 -40.69 12.27 7.44
C LYS A 329 -39.76 12.44 8.64
N ILE A 330 -39.15 11.36 9.11
CA ILE A 330 -38.17 11.40 10.21
C ILE A 330 -36.95 12.25 9.84
N PHE A 331 -36.39 12.08 8.63
CA PHE A 331 -35.27 12.93 8.16
C PHE A 331 -35.63 14.41 8.09
N LYS A 332 -36.88 14.74 7.74
CA LYS A 332 -37.38 16.11 7.74
C LYS A 332 -37.51 16.66 9.17
N ASP A 333 -37.99 15.84 10.10
CA ASP A 333 -38.19 16.20 11.51
C ASP A 333 -36.85 16.44 12.25
N ILE A 334 -35.75 15.78 11.83
CA ILE A 334 -34.38 16.03 12.33
C ILE A 334 -33.60 17.10 11.55
N GLU A 335 -34.24 17.79 10.60
CA GLU A 335 -33.67 18.85 9.74
C GLU A 335 -32.62 18.38 8.71
N TRP A 336 -32.59 17.10 8.38
CA TRP A 336 -31.76 16.53 7.31
C TRP A 336 -32.46 16.61 5.95
N ILE A 337 -32.56 17.84 5.45
CA ILE A 337 -33.36 18.18 4.26
C ILE A 337 -32.84 17.48 3.00
N ASP A 338 -31.52 17.38 2.83
CA ASP A 338 -30.90 16.76 1.65
C ASP A 338 -31.21 15.26 1.56
N GLU A 339 -31.11 14.54 2.68
CA GLU A 339 -31.40 13.10 2.73
C GLU A 339 -32.90 12.83 2.55
N SER A 340 -33.75 13.69 3.14
CA SER A 340 -35.21 13.67 2.89
C SER A 340 -35.53 13.88 1.40
N ASN A 341 -34.83 14.79 0.72
CA ASN A 341 -34.99 15.05 -0.71
C ASN A 341 -34.50 13.88 -1.58
N ARG A 342 -33.40 13.23 -1.21
CA ARG A 342 -32.92 12.02 -1.90
C ARG A 342 -33.95 10.90 -1.85
N LEU A 343 -34.60 10.71 -0.70
CA LEU A 343 -35.65 9.70 -0.57
C LEU A 343 -36.86 9.95 -1.49
N ILE A 344 -37.10 11.19 -1.95
CA ILE A 344 -38.16 11.47 -2.94
C ILE A 344 -37.89 10.77 -4.26
N ALA A 345 -36.64 10.81 -4.73
CA ALA A 345 -36.24 10.12 -5.95
C ALA A 345 -36.37 8.60 -5.79
N THR A 346 -35.96 8.06 -4.64
CA THR A 346 -36.09 6.63 -4.30
C THR A 346 -37.55 6.19 -4.23
N ILE A 347 -38.42 6.98 -3.62
CA ILE A 347 -39.88 6.72 -3.58
C ILE A 347 -40.47 6.72 -5.00
N ARG A 348 -40.10 7.69 -5.84
CA ARG A 348 -40.54 7.73 -7.24
C ARG A 348 -40.07 6.49 -8.00
N PHE A 349 -38.81 6.10 -7.84
CA PHE A 349 -38.25 4.90 -8.45
C PHE A 349 -39.02 3.63 -8.08
N TYR A 350 -39.37 3.46 -6.80
CA TYR A 350 -40.15 2.29 -6.38
C TYR A 350 -41.61 2.34 -6.83
N LYS A 351 -42.22 3.53 -6.97
CA LYS A 351 -43.53 3.70 -7.62
C LYS A 351 -43.50 3.25 -9.09
N GLU A 352 -42.45 3.62 -9.83
CA GLU A 352 -42.25 3.18 -11.22
C GLU A 352 -41.97 1.67 -11.34
N LYS A 353 -41.23 1.10 -10.39
CA LYS A 353 -41.02 -0.37 -10.33
C LYS A 353 -42.31 -1.12 -10.04
N LYS A 354 -43.13 -0.62 -9.12
CA LYS A 354 -44.45 -1.19 -8.83
C LYS A 354 -45.32 -1.25 -10.08
N VAL A 355 -45.46 -0.14 -10.80
CA VAL A 355 -46.24 -0.10 -12.05
C VAL A 355 -45.76 -1.13 -13.06
N ARG A 356 -44.45 -1.34 -13.16
CA ARG A 356 -43.88 -2.37 -14.03
C ARG A 356 -44.19 -3.80 -13.56
N ASP A 357 -44.13 -4.04 -12.25
CA ASP A 357 -44.48 -5.32 -11.63
C ASP A 357 -45.97 -5.64 -11.79
N ASP A 358 -46.85 -4.66 -11.57
CA ASP A 358 -48.30 -4.78 -11.77
C ASP A 358 -48.63 -5.10 -13.23
N ASN A 359 -48.02 -4.39 -14.19
CA ASN A 359 -48.19 -4.68 -15.63
C ASN A 359 -47.72 -6.09 -16.01
N LEU A 360 -46.64 -6.59 -15.40
CA LEU A 360 -46.16 -7.95 -15.62
C LEU A 360 -47.16 -8.99 -15.10
N ARG A 361 -47.71 -8.77 -13.90
CA ARG A 361 -48.74 -9.63 -13.31
C ARG A 361 -50.02 -9.64 -14.15
N ASP A 362 -50.44 -8.49 -14.64
CA ASP A 362 -51.61 -8.38 -15.52
C ASP A 362 -51.41 -9.13 -16.84
N LEU A 363 -50.22 -9.04 -17.44
CA LEU A 363 -49.83 -9.82 -18.62
C LEU A 363 -49.86 -11.33 -18.38
N GLU A 364 -49.41 -11.77 -17.20
CA GLU A 364 -49.37 -13.19 -16.84
C GLU A 364 -50.76 -13.74 -16.49
N MET A 365 -51.58 -12.93 -15.81
CA MET A 365 -53.00 -13.20 -15.59
C MET A 365 -53.76 -13.28 -16.91
N GLN A 366 -53.49 -12.40 -17.87
CA GLN A 366 -54.06 -12.48 -19.22
C GLN A 366 -53.60 -13.73 -19.97
N LYS A 367 -52.36 -14.20 -19.79
CA LYS A 367 -51.91 -15.48 -20.38
C LYS A 367 -52.66 -16.67 -19.78
N LEU A 368 -52.83 -16.72 -18.45
CA LEU A 368 -53.63 -17.74 -17.78
C LEU A 368 -55.12 -17.67 -18.16
N GLU A 369 -55.67 -16.48 -18.36
CA GLU A 369 -57.04 -16.28 -18.80
C GLU A 369 -57.24 -16.68 -20.27
N ASN A 370 -56.24 -16.45 -21.13
CA ASN A 370 -56.19 -16.96 -22.50
C ASN A 370 -56.02 -18.49 -22.55
N GLU A 371 -55.32 -19.10 -21.58
CA GLU A 371 -55.24 -20.56 -21.41
C GLU A 371 -56.54 -21.15 -20.86
N LYS A 372 -57.22 -20.46 -19.93
CA LYS A 372 -58.59 -20.79 -19.47
C LYS A 372 -59.60 -20.70 -20.62
N ASN A 373 -59.51 -19.68 -21.47
CA ASN A 373 -60.37 -19.53 -22.64
C ASN A 373 -60.07 -20.57 -23.74
N LYS A 374 -58.88 -21.18 -23.75
CA LYS A 374 -58.56 -22.39 -24.55
C LYS A 374 -59.16 -23.69 -23.95
N THR A 375 -59.41 -23.74 -22.64
CA THR A 375 -59.93 -24.94 -21.94
C THR A 375 -61.45 -24.95 -21.73
N ILE A 376 -62.18 -23.87 -22.05
CA ILE A 376 -63.66 -23.82 -22.03
C ILE A 376 -64.33 -24.62 -23.18
N LYS A 377 -63.55 -25.30 -24.02
CA LYS A 377 -64.04 -26.30 -25.02
C LYS A 377 -63.79 -27.76 -24.67
N GLN A 378 -63.41 -28.09 -23.44
CA GLN A 378 -63.37 -29.48 -23.00
C GLN A 378 -63.86 -29.64 -21.56
N ASP A 379 -64.99 -30.34 -21.49
CA ASP A 379 -65.46 -31.11 -20.34
C ASP A 379 -66.04 -30.35 -19.15
N GLN A 380 -67.29 -29.92 -19.37
CA GLN A 380 -68.36 -30.41 -18.49
C GLN A 380 -68.17 -31.92 -18.26
N ARG A 381 -67.88 -32.35 -17.02
CA ARG A 381 -68.55 -33.50 -16.37
C ARG A 381 -67.91 -33.94 -15.04
N PHE A 382 -68.80 -34.00 -14.05
CA PHE A 382 -68.85 -34.95 -12.94
C PHE A 382 -67.90 -34.78 -11.74
N SER A 383 -68.52 -34.17 -10.72
CA SER A 383 -68.39 -34.41 -9.29
C SER A 383 -68.52 -35.89 -8.87
N LYS A 384 -67.97 -36.16 -7.67
CA LYS A 384 -68.14 -37.30 -6.74
C LYS A 384 -67.21 -38.49 -6.93
N THR A 385 -66.14 -38.54 -6.14
CA THR A 385 -65.62 -39.75 -5.44
C THR A 385 -64.38 -39.41 -4.59
N ALA A 386 -64.59 -38.70 -3.47
CA ALA A 386 -63.50 -38.26 -2.58
C ALA A 386 -62.78 -39.39 -1.82
N ASN A 387 -63.36 -40.60 -1.71
CA ASN A 387 -62.75 -41.71 -0.94
C ASN A 387 -61.92 -42.71 -1.76
N LEU A 388 -61.76 -42.53 -3.08
CA LEU A 388 -60.80 -43.31 -3.89
C LEU A 388 -59.50 -42.53 -4.18
N GLN A 389 -59.55 -41.20 -4.09
CA GLN A 389 -58.40 -40.32 -4.30
C GLN A 389 -57.39 -40.40 -3.15
N GLU A 390 -57.83 -40.61 -1.91
CA GLU A 390 -56.94 -40.68 -0.75
C GLU A 390 -56.05 -41.94 -0.77
N MET A 391 -56.61 -43.11 -1.12
CA MET A 391 -55.86 -44.36 -1.31
C MET A 391 -54.95 -44.33 -2.55
N ARG A 392 -55.31 -43.58 -3.60
CA ARG A 392 -54.43 -43.33 -4.76
C ARG A 392 -53.34 -42.31 -4.45
N ALA A 393 -53.63 -41.29 -3.65
CA ALA A 393 -52.65 -40.29 -3.21
C ALA A 393 -51.60 -40.92 -2.29
N LEU A 394 -52.00 -41.80 -1.36
CA LEU A 394 -51.06 -42.50 -0.48
C LEU A 394 -50.19 -43.50 -1.23
N LYS A 395 -50.75 -44.25 -2.20
CA LYS A 395 -49.97 -45.10 -3.12
C LYS A 395 -49.05 -44.29 -4.04
N PHE A 396 -49.47 -43.10 -4.44
CA PHE A 396 -48.66 -42.18 -5.24
C PHE A 396 -47.52 -41.59 -4.40
N GLU A 397 -47.75 -41.25 -3.13
CA GLU A 397 -46.70 -40.80 -2.21
C GLU A 397 -45.69 -41.89 -1.88
N THR A 398 -46.12 -43.14 -1.65
CA THR A 398 -45.17 -44.25 -1.42
C THR A 398 -44.37 -44.56 -2.67
N SER A 399 -45.01 -44.61 -3.85
CA SER A 399 -44.30 -44.78 -5.12
C SER A 399 -43.35 -43.61 -5.42
N LYS A 400 -43.72 -42.38 -5.05
CA LYS A 400 -42.84 -41.22 -5.21
C LYS A 400 -41.61 -41.30 -4.30
N LYS A 401 -41.79 -41.68 -3.03
CA LYS A 401 -40.67 -41.85 -2.07
C LYS A 401 -39.70 -42.96 -2.49
N GLU A 402 -40.20 -44.05 -3.07
CA GLU A 402 -39.36 -45.13 -3.63
C GLU A 402 -38.56 -44.65 -4.85
N LYS A 403 -39.20 -43.90 -5.76
CA LYS A 403 -38.49 -43.29 -6.89
C LYS A 403 -37.45 -42.25 -6.46
N ASP A 404 -37.76 -41.46 -5.43
CA ASP A 404 -36.85 -40.46 -4.89
C ASP A 404 -35.65 -41.12 -4.17
N SER A 405 -35.85 -42.23 -3.46
CA SER A 405 -34.75 -42.97 -2.82
C SER A 405 -33.86 -43.68 -3.85
N GLU A 406 -34.45 -44.28 -4.89
CA GLU A 406 -33.68 -44.84 -6.01
C GLU A 406 -32.91 -43.75 -6.76
N ALA A 407 -33.50 -42.57 -6.99
CA ALA A 407 -32.80 -41.44 -7.57
C ALA A 407 -31.59 -40.99 -6.74
N GLU A 408 -31.68 -41.00 -5.41
CA GLU A 408 -30.55 -40.68 -4.52
C GLU A 408 -29.40 -41.68 -4.69
N THR A 409 -29.69 -42.98 -4.82
CA THR A 409 -28.64 -43.98 -5.08
C THR A 409 -27.94 -43.76 -6.42
N ILE A 410 -28.68 -43.32 -7.45
CA ILE A 410 -28.11 -43.03 -8.77
C ILE A 410 -27.22 -41.78 -8.71
N LEU A 411 -27.68 -40.73 -8.04
CA LEU A 411 -26.90 -39.49 -7.87
C LEU A 411 -25.60 -39.73 -7.09
N ASN A 412 -25.63 -40.62 -6.08
CA ASN A 412 -24.42 -41.02 -5.37
C ASN A 412 -23.40 -41.72 -6.29
N GLY A 413 -23.86 -42.61 -7.19
CA GLY A 413 -23.00 -43.24 -8.20
C GLY A 413 -22.36 -42.24 -9.18
N ILE A 414 -23.11 -41.20 -9.57
CA ILE A 414 -22.59 -40.09 -10.39
C ILE A 414 -21.53 -39.28 -9.63
N ASN A 415 -21.82 -38.92 -8.38
CA ASN A 415 -20.90 -38.16 -7.53
C ASN A 415 -19.57 -38.89 -7.30
N GLU A 416 -19.61 -40.22 -7.16
CA GLU A 416 -18.39 -41.03 -7.12
C GLU A 416 -17.60 -40.97 -8.42
N ALA A 417 -18.27 -41.09 -9.56
CA ALA A 417 -17.63 -41.00 -10.87
C ALA A 417 -16.94 -39.63 -11.07
N GLU A 418 -17.58 -38.54 -10.63
CA GLU A 418 -16.97 -37.21 -10.65
C GLU A 418 -15.76 -37.09 -9.73
N LYS A 419 -15.80 -37.68 -8.53
CA LYS A 419 -14.64 -37.70 -7.61
C LYS A 419 -13.44 -38.42 -8.24
N ILE A 420 -13.68 -39.56 -8.89
CA ILE A 420 -12.64 -40.30 -9.61
C ILE A 420 -12.05 -39.43 -10.74
N ALA A 421 -12.90 -38.74 -11.50
CA ALA A 421 -12.46 -37.85 -12.57
C ALA A 421 -11.58 -36.72 -12.05
N LYS A 422 -12.02 -36.02 -11.00
CA LYS A 422 -11.29 -34.91 -10.37
C LYS A 422 -9.93 -35.36 -9.82
N ASN A 423 -9.88 -36.51 -9.14
CA ASN A 423 -8.63 -37.04 -8.61
C ASN A 423 -7.63 -37.38 -9.73
N TYR A 424 -8.10 -37.96 -10.83
CA TYR A 424 -7.24 -38.28 -11.97
C TYR A 424 -6.75 -37.03 -12.71
N GLU A 425 -7.62 -36.03 -12.91
CA GLU A 425 -7.24 -34.73 -13.49
C GLU A 425 -6.15 -34.03 -12.66
N LEU A 426 -6.23 -34.12 -11.32
CA LEU A 426 -5.19 -33.60 -10.43
C LEU A 426 -3.86 -34.33 -10.61
N GLU A 427 -3.87 -35.64 -10.82
CA GLU A 427 -2.63 -36.41 -11.07
C GLU A 427 -2.01 -36.09 -12.44
N ILE A 428 -2.83 -35.88 -13.47
CA ILE A 428 -2.35 -35.37 -14.77
C ILE A 428 -1.72 -33.98 -14.61
N MET A 429 -2.34 -33.07 -13.84
CA MET A 429 -1.78 -31.74 -13.58
C MET A 429 -0.43 -31.78 -12.85
N LYS A 430 -0.18 -32.80 -12.04
CA LYS A 430 1.11 -33.02 -11.36
C LYS A 430 2.18 -33.64 -12.28
N GLY A 431 1.85 -34.00 -13.52
CA GLY A 431 2.75 -34.62 -14.48
C GLY A 431 2.91 -36.14 -14.32
N ASN A 432 2.07 -36.79 -13.51
CA ASN A 432 2.11 -38.23 -13.30
C ASN A 432 1.20 -38.95 -14.31
N LEU A 433 1.74 -39.31 -15.48
CA LEU A 433 1.01 -40.03 -16.53
C LEU A 433 1.03 -41.56 -16.37
N ASN A 434 1.61 -42.07 -15.28
CA ASN A 434 1.75 -43.51 -15.01
C ASN A 434 0.47 -44.20 -14.52
N ASN A 435 -0.53 -43.45 -14.04
CA ASN A 435 -1.78 -44.03 -13.57
C ASN A 435 -2.66 -44.45 -14.75
N GLU A 436 -3.40 -45.56 -14.62
CA GLU A 436 -4.37 -46.00 -15.63
C GLU A 436 -5.50 -44.97 -15.79
N CYS A 437 -5.93 -44.73 -17.03
CA CYS A 437 -6.95 -43.75 -17.36
C CYS A 437 -8.35 -44.23 -16.92
N PRO A 438 -8.99 -43.61 -15.92
CA PRO A 438 -10.26 -44.09 -15.37
C PRO A 438 -11.48 -43.56 -16.12
N TYR A 439 -11.31 -42.74 -17.18
CA TYR A 439 -12.44 -42.18 -17.93
C TYR A 439 -13.37 -43.25 -18.51
N GLU A 440 -12.86 -44.44 -18.83
CA GLU A 440 -13.68 -45.57 -19.29
C GLU A 440 -14.62 -46.08 -18.19
N GLN A 441 -14.10 -46.26 -16.97
CA GLN A 441 -14.90 -46.64 -15.79
C GLN A 441 -15.94 -45.58 -15.44
N ILE A 442 -15.59 -44.30 -15.61
CA ILE A 442 -16.50 -43.17 -15.39
C ILE A 442 -17.64 -43.21 -16.41
N ILE A 443 -17.32 -43.40 -17.70
CA ILE A 443 -18.33 -43.52 -18.77
C ILE A 443 -19.31 -44.65 -18.47
N ASP A 444 -18.83 -45.80 -17.98
CA ASP A 444 -19.70 -46.92 -17.64
C ASP A 444 -20.60 -46.63 -16.44
N LYS A 445 -20.09 -45.96 -15.39
CA LYS A 445 -20.92 -45.47 -14.28
C LYS A 445 -22.03 -44.51 -14.75
N TYR A 446 -21.73 -43.61 -15.70
CA TYR A 446 -22.74 -42.72 -16.28
C TYR A 446 -23.75 -43.46 -17.16
N ARG A 447 -23.34 -44.50 -17.91
CA ARG A 447 -24.26 -45.35 -18.69
C ARG A 447 -25.21 -46.11 -17.78
N GLU A 448 -24.70 -46.65 -16.68
CA GLU A 448 -25.51 -47.33 -15.68
C GLU A 448 -26.52 -46.38 -15.03
N ALA A 449 -26.08 -45.18 -14.65
CA ALA A 449 -26.94 -44.14 -14.11
C ALA A 449 -28.05 -43.73 -15.09
N LYS A 450 -27.73 -43.60 -16.38
CA LYS A 450 -28.71 -43.33 -17.43
C LYS A 450 -29.80 -44.40 -17.48
N LEU A 451 -29.41 -45.68 -17.56
CA LEU A 451 -30.35 -46.80 -17.60
C LEU A 451 -31.26 -46.83 -16.36
N LYS A 452 -30.69 -46.56 -15.18
CA LYS A 452 -31.45 -46.50 -13.93
C LYS A 452 -32.44 -45.33 -13.89
N PHE A 453 -32.08 -44.14 -14.39
CA PHE A 453 -33.03 -43.02 -14.50
C PHE A 453 -34.14 -43.29 -15.52
N GLU A 454 -33.85 -43.97 -16.63
CA GLU A 454 -34.87 -44.40 -17.60
C GLU A 454 -35.87 -45.40 -16.97
N GLN A 455 -35.39 -46.35 -16.15
CA GLN A 455 -36.22 -47.32 -15.44
C GLN A 455 -37.18 -46.67 -14.45
N ILE A 456 -36.78 -45.58 -13.79
CA ILE A 456 -37.60 -44.84 -12.81
C ILE A 456 -38.59 -43.87 -13.51
N GLY A 457 -38.37 -43.60 -14.81
CA GLY A 457 -39.18 -42.72 -15.64
C GLY A 457 -38.71 -41.26 -15.66
N TRP A 458 -37.47 -40.99 -15.24
CA TRP A 458 -36.85 -39.67 -15.20
C TRP A 458 -36.08 -39.42 -16.51
N LEU A 459 -36.83 -39.27 -17.61
CA LEU A 459 -36.28 -39.23 -18.97
C LEU A 459 -35.43 -37.98 -19.24
N GLU A 460 -35.75 -36.83 -18.64
CA GLU A 460 -34.97 -35.60 -18.81
C GLU A 460 -33.58 -35.73 -18.19
N GLN A 461 -33.49 -36.30 -16.99
CA GLN A 461 -32.23 -36.53 -16.29
C GLN A 461 -31.38 -37.59 -17.00
N ALA A 462 -32.01 -38.65 -17.52
CA ALA A 462 -31.34 -39.61 -18.39
C ALA A 462 -30.79 -38.95 -19.68
N ALA A 463 -31.55 -38.03 -20.29
CA ALA A 463 -31.10 -37.29 -21.47
C ALA A 463 -29.92 -36.35 -21.15
N GLN A 464 -29.93 -35.70 -19.99
CA GLN A 464 -28.82 -34.84 -19.55
C GLN A 464 -27.52 -35.62 -19.34
N ILE A 465 -27.59 -36.87 -18.87
CA ILE A 465 -26.42 -37.73 -18.68
C ILE A 465 -25.71 -38.05 -20.00
N VAL A 466 -26.41 -38.05 -21.13
CA VAL A 466 -25.81 -38.29 -22.45
C VAL A 466 -24.71 -37.26 -22.76
N ASN A 467 -24.92 -36.00 -22.37
CA ASN A 467 -23.91 -34.95 -22.54
C ASN A 467 -22.66 -35.23 -21.69
N SER A 468 -22.84 -35.70 -20.46
CA SER A 468 -21.73 -36.08 -19.58
C SER A 468 -20.95 -37.27 -20.12
N ILE A 469 -21.63 -38.27 -20.70
CA ILE A 469 -20.99 -39.41 -21.38
C ILE A 469 -20.13 -38.91 -22.56
N SER A 470 -20.68 -38.03 -23.41
CA SER A 470 -19.95 -37.44 -24.55
C SER A 470 -18.70 -36.68 -24.09
N HIS A 471 -18.84 -35.88 -23.03
CA HIS A 471 -17.73 -35.11 -22.45
C HIS A 471 -16.57 -36.00 -21.98
N TYR A 472 -16.86 -37.09 -21.27
CA TYR A 472 -15.81 -38.01 -20.82
C TYR A 472 -15.24 -38.87 -21.95
N GLN A 473 -15.99 -39.13 -23.02
CA GLN A 473 -15.46 -39.76 -24.24
C GLN A 473 -14.44 -38.87 -24.94
N GLU A 474 -14.72 -37.56 -25.07
CA GLU A 474 -13.77 -36.59 -25.62
C GLU A 474 -12.50 -36.48 -24.78
N LYS A 475 -12.64 -36.51 -23.44
CA LYS A 475 -11.49 -36.55 -22.52
C LYS A 475 -10.67 -37.82 -22.66
N LEU A 476 -11.30 -38.98 -22.81
CA LEU A 476 -10.61 -40.26 -23.05
C LEU A 476 -9.81 -40.22 -24.36
N ILE A 477 -10.37 -39.67 -25.44
CA ILE A 477 -9.68 -39.50 -26.72
C ILE A 477 -8.48 -38.54 -26.56
N SER A 478 -8.68 -37.44 -25.85
CA SER A 478 -7.63 -36.45 -25.59
C SER A 478 -6.47 -37.03 -24.78
N ASP A 479 -6.76 -37.83 -23.74
CA ASP A 479 -5.75 -38.53 -22.92
C ASP A 479 -4.95 -39.54 -23.76
N LYS A 480 -5.63 -40.35 -24.59
CA LYS A 480 -4.98 -41.28 -25.53
C LYS A 480 -4.04 -40.55 -26.50
N ASN A 481 -4.46 -39.41 -27.03
CA ASN A 481 -3.63 -38.59 -27.91
C ASN A 481 -2.40 -38.02 -27.18
N LEU A 482 -2.57 -37.60 -25.92
CA LEU A 482 -1.48 -37.05 -25.10
C LEU A 482 -0.42 -38.12 -24.78
N ARG A 483 -0.83 -39.33 -24.41
CA ARG A 483 0.07 -40.48 -24.21
C ARG A 483 0.80 -40.90 -25.48
N ASN A 484 0.10 -40.90 -26.62
CA ASN A 484 0.73 -41.18 -27.92
C ASN A 484 1.79 -40.14 -28.29
N LEU A 485 1.52 -38.86 -28.01
CA LEU A 485 2.48 -37.78 -28.26
C LEU A 485 3.72 -37.89 -27.37
N GLU A 486 3.55 -38.26 -26.09
CA GLU A 486 4.67 -38.47 -25.16
C GLU A 486 5.51 -39.68 -25.56
N LYS A 487 4.86 -40.78 -25.97
CA LYS A 487 5.55 -41.96 -26.53
C LYS A 487 6.38 -41.60 -27.77
N GLN A 488 5.85 -40.75 -28.65
CA GLN A 488 6.60 -40.25 -29.81
C GLN A 488 7.78 -39.36 -29.41
N LYS A 489 7.65 -38.53 -28.37
CA LYS A 489 8.77 -37.72 -27.87
C LYS A 489 9.89 -38.60 -27.30
N LEU A 490 9.54 -39.57 -26.45
CA LEU A 490 10.50 -40.53 -25.90
C LEU A 490 11.22 -41.33 -26.99
N GLN A 491 10.49 -41.71 -28.06
CA GLN A 491 11.09 -42.40 -29.19
C GLN A 491 12.09 -41.51 -29.96
N LYS A 492 11.75 -40.24 -30.21
CA LYS A 492 12.65 -39.27 -30.86
C LYS A 492 13.89 -38.97 -30.00
N GLU A 493 13.71 -38.78 -28.70
CA GLU A 493 14.83 -38.58 -27.77
C GLU A 493 15.74 -39.82 -27.71
N GLY A 494 15.17 -41.03 -27.75
CA GLY A 494 15.94 -42.28 -27.84
C GLY A 494 16.75 -42.41 -29.13
N GLU A 495 16.17 -42.06 -30.27
CA GLU A 495 16.84 -42.05 -31.58
C GLU A 495 17.96 -40.99 -31.65
N GLU A 496 17.73 -39.79 -31.10
CA GLU A 496 18.76 -38.74 -31.00
C GLU A 496 19.91 -39.16 -30.09
N LEU A 497 19.61 -39.78 -28.94
CA LEU A 497 20.64 -40.28 -28.02
C LEU A 497 21.48 -41.41 -28.66
N GLN A 498 20.86 -42.25 -29.49
CA GLN A 498 21.57 -43.27 -30.26
C GLN A 498 22.46 -42.65 -31.34
N LYS A 499 21.97 -41.67 -32.10
CA LYS A 499 22.78 -40.93 -33.08
C LYS A 499 23.98 -40.26 -32.43
N LEU A 500 23.77 -39.60 -31.29
CA LEU A 500 24.83 -38.94 -30.54
C LEU A 500 25.88 -39.93 -30.01
N LYS A 501 25.46 -41.14 -29.58
CA LYS A 501 26.38 -42.22 -29.17
C LYS A 501 27.19 -42.80 -30.34
N VAL A 502 26.62 -42.87 -31.53
CA VAL A 502 27.31 -43.34 -32.74
C VAL A 502 28.31 -42.30 -33.24
N GLU A 503 27.90 -41.03 -33.32
CA GLU A 503 28.80 -39.92 -33.71
C GLU A 503 29.97 -39.74 -32.74
N THR A 504 29.73 -39.85 -31.43
CA THR A 504 30.80 -39.75 -30.43
C THR A 504 31.77 -40.93 -30.46
N LYS A 505 31.33 -42.14 -30.84
CA LYS A 505 32.23 -43.28 -31.07
C LYS A 505 33.07 -43.10 -32.34
N LEU A 506 32.43 -42.72 -33.45
CA LEU A 506 33.12 -42.45 -34.72
C LEU A 506 34.15 -41.31 -34.58
N ALA A 507 33.82 -40.25 -33.85
CA ALA A 507 34.75 -39.15 -33.58
C ALA A 507 35.97 -39.60 -32.74
N ARG A 508 35.75 -40.44 -31.72
CA ARG A 508 36.84 -40.99 -30.89
C ARG A 508 37.73 -41.97 -31.65
N GLU A 509 37.16 -42.78 -32.53
CA GLU A 509 37.91 -43.71 -33.39
C GLU A 509 38.74 -42.95 -34.42
N ALA A 510 38.16 -41.93 -35.07
CA ALA A 510 38.88 -41.06 -36.01
C ALA A 510 40.00 -40.24 -35.33
N GLU A 511 39.77 -39.72 -34.13
CA GLU A 511 40.80 -39.03 -33.35
C GLU A 511 41.93 -39.97 -32.92
N ALA A 512 41.61 -41.20 -32.52
CA ALA A 512 42.61 -42.21 -32.14
C ALA A 512 43.48 -42.64 -33.33
N GLU A 513 42.88 -42.85 -34.51
CA GLU A 513 43.64 -43.16 -35.74
C GLU A 513 44.52 -41.99 -36.20
N LEU A 514 43.99 -40.76 -36.15
CA LEU A 514 44.76 -39.55 -36.46
C LEU A 514 45.94 -39.37 -35.50
N MET A 515 45.74 -39.64 -34.22
CA MET A 515 46.81 -39.57 -33.22
C MET A 515 47.87 -40.66 -33.43
N LYS A 516 47.46 -41.89 -33.79
CA LYS A 516 48.40 -42.98 -34.09
C LYS A 516 49.26 -42.69 -35.32
N GLN A 517 48.66 -42.12 -36.38
CA GLN A 517 49.40 -41.68 -37.57
C GLN A 517 50.34 -40.50 -37.26
N LYS A 518 49.92 -39.55 -36.41
CA LYS A 518 50.76 -38.43 -35.97
C LYS A 518 51.97 -38.90 -35.15
N VAL A 519 51.78 -39.85 -34.23
CA VAL A 519 52.88 -40.40 -33.41
C VAL A 519 53.89 -41.14 -34.28
N GLN A 520 53.43 -41.99 -35.19
CA GLN A 520 54.32 -42.70 -36.13
C GLN A 520 55.07 -41.74 -37.06
N ALA A 521 54.44 -40.66 -37.53
CA ALA A 521 55.09 -39.65 -38.35
C ALA A 521 56.11 -38.80 -37.57
N ILE A 522 55.89 -38.58 -36.26
CA ILE A 522 56.80 -37.85 -35.38
C ILE A 522 58.03 -38.71 -35.07
N GLU A 523 57.88 -39.98 -34.69
CA GLU A 523 59.02 -40.87 -34.41
C GLU A 523 59.94 -41.05 -35.62
N LEU A 524 59.36 -41.23 -36.81
CA LEU A 524 60.11 -41.39 -38.06
C LEU A 524 60.81 -40.09 -38.48
N ARG A 525 60.31 -38.93 -38.02
CA ARG A 525 60.94 -37.61 -38.20
C ARG A 525 62.06 -37.40 -37.18
N GLU A 526 61.85 -37.75 -35.91
CA GLU A 526 62.85 -37.63 -34.85
C GLU A 526 64.07 -38.53 -35.09
N GLU A 527 63.89 -39.73 -35.64
CA GLU A 527 65.02 -40.61 -35.95
C GLU A 527 65.85 -40.09 -37.14
N LYS A 528 65.19 -39.48 -38.14
CA LYS A 528 65.87 -38.81 -39.26
C LYS A 528 66.60 -37.54 -38.80
N VAL A 529 66.01 -36.78 -37.88
CA VAL A 529 66.65 -35.60 -37.27
C VAL A 529 67.84 -36.00 -36.41
N ARG A 530 67.74 -37.04 -35.56
CA ARG A 530 68.87 -37.53 -34.76
C ARG A 530 70.05 -38.01 -35.61
N LYS A 531 69.79 -38.75 -36.70
CA LYS A 531 70.85 -39.19 -37.63
C LYS A 531 71.47 -38.03 -38.40
N TYR A 532 70.69 -36.97 -38.67
CA TYR A 532 71.16 -35.75 -39.31
C TYR A 532 72.02 -34.90 -38.35
N GLU A 533 71.57 -34.70 -37.12
CA GLU A 533 72.27 -33.95 -36.07
C GLU A 533 73.58 -34.63 -35.66
N SER A 534 73.59 -35.95 -35.46
CA SER A 534 74.81 -36.68 -35.11
C SER A 534 75.93 -36.55 -36.16
N LYS A 535 75.57 -36.54 -37.45
CA LYS A 535 76.55 -36.30 -38.54
C LYS A 535 76.97 -34.83 -38.62
N LYS A 536 76.08 -33.90 -38.26
CA LYS A 536 76.38 -32.47 -38.18
C LYS A 536 77.38 -32.18 -37.06
N ASP A 537 77.21 -32.82 -35.91
CA ASP A 537 78.11 -32.68 -34.75
C ASP A 537 79.51 -33.22 -35.05
N GLN A 538 79.61 -34.39 -35.70
CA GLN A 538 80.90 -34.96 -36.15
C GLN A 538 81.67 -34.02 -37.10
N ALA A 539 80.95 -33.31 -37.97
CA ALA A 539 81.56 -32.34 -38.87
C ALA A 539 82.01 -31.07 -38.13
N PHE A 540 81.28 -30.64 -37.09
CA PHE A 540 81.70 -29.52 -36.24
C PHE A 540 82.92 -29.85 -35.38
N ASP A 541 83.03 -31.06 -34.84
CA ASP A 541 84.20 -31.50 -34.08
C ASP A 541 85.48 -31.39 -34.92
N LEU A 542 85.41 -31.77 -36.19
CA LEU A 542 86.51 -31.61 -37.16
C LEU A 542 86.83 -30.13 -37.44
N MET A 543 85.81 -29.28 -37.52
CA MET A 543 86.02 -27.83 -37.67
C MET A 543 86.68 -27.19 -36.44
N ASP A 544 86.36 -27.66 -35.23
CA ASP A 544 86.97 -27.16 -33.99
C ASP A 544 88.42 -27.63 -33.83
N LEU A 545 88.74 -28.84 -34.31
CA LEU A 545 90.12 -29.30 -34.46
C LEU A 545 90.89 -28.44 -35.48
N ALA A 546 90.27 -28.14 -36.62
CA ALA A 546 90.85 -27.26 -37.64
C ALA A 546 91.11 -25.84 -37.11
N LYS A 547 90.21 -25.32 -36.27
CA LYS A 547 90.34 -24.00 -35.63
C LYS A 547 91.47 -23.96 -34.59
N ARG A 548 91.66 -25.03 -33.82
CA ARG A 548 92.81 -25.18 -32.90
C ARG A 548 94.13 -25.21 -33.65
N GLU A 549 94.23 -25.97 -34.74
CA GLU A 549 95.44 -26.01 -35.58
C GLU A 549 95.74 -24.66 -36.24
N LEU A 550 94.70 -23.89 -36.59
CA LEU A 550 94.85 -22.54 -37.10
C LEU A 550 95.42 -21.56 -36.06
N GLN A 551 95.04 -21.70 -34.78
CA GLN A 551 95.61 -20.89 -33.70
C GLN A 551 97.11 -21.17 -33.51
N LEU A 552 97.56 -22.38 -33.84
CA LEU A 552 98.97 -22.78 -33.83
C LEU A 552 99.72 -22.39 -35.11
N ASN A 553 99.12 -21.59 -36.01
CA ASN A 553 99.66 -21.18 -37.30
C ASN A 553 100.02 -22.33 -38.26
N LYS A 554 99.50 -23.55 -38.02
CA LYS A 554 99.68 -24.70 -38.91
C LYS A 554 98.58 -24.71 -39.97
N PHE A 555 98.73 -23.82 -40.95
CA PHE A 555 97.68 -23.56 -41.95
C PHE A 555 97.35 -24.78 -42.82
N GLU A 556 98.31 -25.67 -43.08
CA GLU A 556 98.09 -26.85 -43.93
C GLU A 556 97.30 -27.97 -43.22
N THR A 557 97.54 -28.20 -41.92
CA THR A 557 96.78 -29.18 -41.13
C THR A 557 95.36 -28.68 -40.87
N ALA A 558 95.18 -27.39 -40.61
CA ALA A 558 93.85 -26.78 -40.51
C ALA A 558 93.02 -26.95 -41.79
N ILE A 559 93.62 -26.79 -42.97
CA ILE A 559 92.93 -26.99 -44.26
C ILE A 559 92.51 -28.45 -44.45
N LYS A 560 93.32 -29.43 -44.00
CA LYS A 560 92.96 -30.86 -44.10
C LYS A 560 91.71 -31.18 -43.28
N TYR A 561 91.66 -30.77 -42.01
CA TYR A 561 90.48 -31.01 -41.16
C TYR A 561 89.22 -30.28 -41.66
N TYR A 562 89.36 -29.07 -42.20
CA TYR A 562 88.24 -28.41 -42.86
C TYR A 562 87.76 -29.18 -44.11
N ASN A 563 88.65 -29.69 -44.96
CA ASN A 563 88.24 -30.51 -46.12
C ASN A 563 87.52 -31.81 -45.69
N GLU A 564 87.90 -32.42 -44.57
CA GLU A 564 87.22 -33.60 -44.02
C GLU A 564 85.82 -33.25 -43.49
N SER A 565 85.66 -32.12 -42.79
CA SER A 565 84.33 -31.61 -42.40
C SER A 565 83.45 -31.28 -43.62
N GLU A 566 84.04 -30.80 -44.72
CA GLU A 566 83.31 -30.50 -45.97
C GLU A 566 82.70 -31.76 -46.59
N LYS A 567 83.40 -32.89 -46.53
CA LYS A 567 82.91 -34.19 -47.03
C LYS A 567 81.68 -34.62 -46.23
N ILE A 568 81.73 -34.54 -44.91
CA ILE A 568 80.60 -34.90 -44.05
C ILE A 568 79.41 -33.96 -44.30
N PHE A 569 79.64 -32.65 -44.44
CA PHE A 569 78.56 -31.70 -44.78
C PHE A 569 77.97 -31.91 -46.18
N SER A 570 78.76 -32.37 -47.14
CA SER A 570 78.30 -32.72 -48.48
C SER A 570 77.49 -34.02 -48.45
N GLU A 571 77.87 -35.00 -47.64
CA GLU A 571 77.12 -36.25 -47.44
C GLU A 571 75.74 -36.04 -46.79
N ILE A 572 75.60 -35.06 -45.89
CA ILE A 572 74.30 -34.66 -45.32
C ILE A 572 73.58 -33.60 -46.16
N ASN A 573 74.13 -33.23 -47.32
CA ASN A 573 73.58 -32.24 -48.24
C ASN A 573 73.32 -30.85 -47.60
N TRP A 574 74.11 -30.49 -46.58
CA TRP A 574 73.96 -29.22 -45.86
C TRP A 574 74.78 -28.11 -46.54
N LYS A 575 74.14 -27.41 -47.48
CA LYS A 575 74.78 -26.42 -48.35
C LYS A 575 75.45 -25.27 -47.58
N GLU A 576 74.88 -24.84 -46.46
CA GLU A 576 75.45 -23.78 -45.62
C GLU A 576 76.71 -24.25 -44.90
N GLY A 577 76.75 -25.48 -44.38
CA GLY A 577 77.94 -26.08 -43.78
C GLY A 577 79.08 -26.19 -44.78
N VAL A 578 78.79 -26.67 -45.99
CA VAL A 578 79.77 -26.72 -47.10
C VAL A 578 80.26 -25.32 -47.47
N GLN A 579 79.38 -24.32 -47.53
CA GLN A 579 79.77 -22.94 -47.81
C GLN A 579 80.58 -22.30 -46.68
N MET A 580 80.26 -22.56 -45.42
CA MET A 580 81.02 -22.09 -44.26
C MET A 580 82.42 -22.68 -44.23
N VAL A 581 82.55 -23.97 -44.51
CA VAL A 581 83.85 -24.65 -44.57
C VAL A 581 84.68 -24.15 -45.77
N LYS A 582 84.09 -24.04 -46.96
CA LYS A 582 84.76 -23.43 -48.14
C LYS A 582 85.16 -21.98 -47.88
N GLY A 583 84.29 -21.22 -47.21
CA GLY A 583 84.54 -19.85 -46.78
C GLY A 583 85.71 -19.78 -45.80
N SER A 584 85.79 -20.73 -44.85
CA SER A 584 86.88 -20.85 -43.89
C SER A 584 88.19 -21.24 -44.57
N ILE A 585 88.21 -22.26 -45.45
CA ILE A 585 89.39 -22.63 -46.24
C ILE A 585 89.88 -21.45 -47.08
N LYS A 586 88.97 -20.72 -47.73
CA LYS A 586 89.29 -19.52 -48.51
C LYS A 586 89.81 -18.39 -47.61
N ALA A 587 89.24 -18.21 -46.42
CA ALA A 587 89.71 -17.23 -45.44
C ALA A 587 91.08 -17.59 -44.87
N ILE A 588 91.40 -18.87 -44.70
CA ILE A 588 92.70 -19.35 -44.22
C ILE A 588 93.78 -19.14 -45.28
N LYS A 589 93.49 -19.48 -46.54
CA LYS A 589 94.37 -19.18 -47.69
C LYS A 589 94.57 -17.67 -47.84
N ARG A 590 93.50 -16.88 -47.73
CA ARG A 590 93.56 -15.42 -47.71
C ARG A 590 94.25 -14.86 -46.47
N LYS A 591 94.24 -15.52 -45.30
CA LYS A 591 94.94 -15.07 -44.08
C LYS A 591 96.44 -15.32 -44.16
N LYS A 592 96.85 -16.40 -44.84
CA LYS A 592 98.24 -16.64 -45.27
C LYS A 592 98.72 -15.53 -46.21
N GLU A 593 97.93 -15.22 -47.25
CA GLU A 593 98.22 -14.14 -48.21
C GLU A 593 98.12 -12.73 -47.57
N LYS A 594 97.17 -12.50 -46.66
CA LYS A 594 97.01 -11.24 -45.92
C LYS A 594 98.11 -11.03 -44.89
N LEU A 595 98.67 -12.04 -44.23
CA LEU A 595 99.84 -11.83 -43.35
C LEU A 595 101.06 -11.33 -44.14
N GLU A 596 101.18 -11.77 -45.40
CA GLU A 596 102.22 -11.31 -46.33
C GLU A 596 101.90 -9.94 -46.96
N HIS A 597 100.61 -9.63 -47.16
CA HIS A 597 100.16 -8.38 -47.79
C HIS A 597 99.86 -7.24 -46.79
N GLU A 598 99.38 -7.52 -45.57
CA GLU A 598 99.14 -6.55 -44.46
C GLU A 598 100.44 -5.93 -43.93
N ARG A 599 101.58 -6.61 -44.09
CA ARG A 599 102.91 -6.00 -43.89
C ARG A 599 103.21 -4.89 -44.91
N LYS A 600 102.59 -4.93 -46.10
CA LYS A 600 102.79 -3.96 -47.18
C LYS A 600 101.67 -2.90 -47.27
N LEU A 601 100.44 -3.23 -46.85
CA LEU A 601 99.26 -2.36 -47.00
C LEU A 601 98.98 -1.44 -45.79
N LYS A 602 99.47 -1.77 -44.58
CA LYS A 602 99.26 -0.95 -43.36
C LYS A 602 99.87 0.45 -43.46
N ILE A 603 100.92 0.62 -44.27
CA ILE A 603 101.60 1.91 -44.49
C ILE A 603 100.76 2.86 -45.37
N GLN A 604 99.83 2.35 -46.18
CA GLN A 604 99.14 3.12 -47.22
C GLN A 604 97.70 3.52 -46.85
N GLN A 605 97.00 2.74 -46.00
CA GLN A 605 95.58 2.94 -45.71
C GLN A 605 95.26 3.89 -44.53
N GLU A 606 96.23 4.24 -43.69
CA GLU A 606 96.03 5.24 -42.61
C GLU A 606 95.91 6.66 -43.16
N GLN A 607 96.53 6.96 -44.32
CA GLN A 607 96.51 8.29 -44.93
C GLN A 607 95.18 8.61 -45.64
N GLU A 608 94.48 7.62 -46.20
CA GLU A 608 93.23 7.84 -46.95
C GLU A 608 91.97 7.92 -46.06
N LYS A 609 91.97 7.24 -44.90
CA LYS A 609 90.82 7.25 -43.97
C LYS A 609 90.61 8.60 -43.28
N LEU A 610 91.68 9.38 -43.05
CA LEU A 610 91.59 10.71 -42.44
C LEU A 610 90.89 11.74 -43.35
N ALA A 611 91.01 11.60 -44.68
CA ALA A 611 90.43 12.54 -45.64
C ALA A 611 88.92 12.33 -45.86
N TYR A 612 88.42 11.09 -45.77
CA TYR A 612 87.02 10.76 -46.03
C TYR A 612 86.08 11.13 -44.87
N ILE A 613 86.58 11.07 -43.63
CA ILE A 613 85.79 11.41 -42.43
C ILE A 613 85.45 12.91 -42.39
N ALA A 614 86.39 13.78 -42.79
CA ALA A 614 86.19 15.23 -42.79
C ALA A 614 85.10 15.72 -43.78
N GLN A 615 84.89 15.04 -44.91
CA GLN A 615 83.85 15.41 -45.89
C GLN A 615 82.43 15.00 -45.48
N MET A 616 82.29 13.96 -44.65
CA MET A 616 80.97 13.50 -44.18
C MET A 616 80.44 14.36 -43.03
N ASP A 617 81.30 14.84 -42.14
CA ASP A 617 80.92 15.69 -41.00
C ASP A 617 80.37 17.07 -41.43
N GLU A 618 80.83 17.62 -42.56
CA GLU A 618 80.33 18.89 -43.09
C GLU A 618 78.90 18.78 -43.66
N LYS A 619 78.58 17.65 -44.31
CA LYS A 619 77.24 17.38 -44.88
C LYS A 619 76.21 17.06 -43.79
N ILE A 620 76.63 16.39 -42.72
CA ILE A 620 75.79 16.08 -41.56
C ILE A 620 75.46 17.37 -40.79
N SER A 621 76.40 18.32 -40.67
CA SER A 621 76.18 19.60 -39.97
C SER A 621 75.10 20.46 -40.66
N LYS A 622 75.14 20.60 -41.99
CA LYS A 622 74.14 21.40 -42.75
C LYS A 622 72.74 20.78 -42.73
N ALA A 623 72.63 19.44 -42.72
CA ALA A 623 71.35 18.74 -42.60
C ALA A 623 70.74 18.87 -41.18
N HIS A 624 71.58 18.94 -40.14
CA HIS A 624 71.14 19.05 -38.76
C HIS A 624 70.61 20.45 -38.41
N GLU A 625 71.13 21.51 -39.04
CA GLU A 625 70.67 22.89 -38.87
C GLU A 625 69.28 23.12 -39.49
N LEU A 626 69.02 22.57 -40.68
CA LEU A 626 67.73 22.67 -41.35
C LEU A 626 66.60 21.98 -40.56
N LYS A 627 66.90 20.83 -39.96
CA LYS A 627 65.95 20.09 -39.11
C LYS A 627 65.65 20.82 -37.80
N LYS A 628 66.66 21.42 -37.15
CA LYS A 628 66.48 22.27 -35.95
C LYS A 628 65.59 23.48 -36.23
N TRP A 629 65.71 24.11 -37.40
CA TRP A 629 64.89 25.26 -37.78
C TRP A 629 63.40 24.89 -37.96
N GLN A 630 63.10 23.77 -38.63
CA GLN A 630 61.73 23.27 -38.80
C GLN A 630 61.08 22.82 -37.49
N GLU A 631 61.85 22.20 -36.59
CA GLU A 631 61.36 21.81 -35.25
C GLU A 631 61.06 23.03 -34.37
N ASN A 632 61.83 24.12 -34.50
CA ASN A 632 61.58 25.37 -33.77
C ASN A 632 60.33 26.11 -34.26
N GLN A 633 60.05 26.12 -35.57
CA GLN A 633 58.80 26.67 -36.13
C GLN A 633 57.57 25.94 -35.56
N LYS A 634 57.59 24.59 -35.59
CA LYS A 634 56.52 23.77 -35.02
C LYS A 634 56.36 23.97 -33.51
N ARG A 635 57.46 24.19 -32.76
CA ARG A 635 57.41 24.52 -31.33
C ARG A 635 56.75 25.88 -31.07
N GLN A 636 57.01 26.89 -31.91
CA GLN A 636 56.35 28.20 -31.74
C GLN A 636 54.85 28.14 -32.03
N GLU A 637 54.44 27.44 -33.09
CA GLU A 637 53.01 27.21 -33.39
C GLU A 637 52.31 26.45 -32.24
N LEU A 638 52.97 25.42 -31.70
CA LEU A 638 52.45 24.65 -30.58
C LEU A 638 52.31 25.50 -29.30
N LEU A 639 53.25 26.41 -29.04
CA LEU A 639 53.16 27.35 -27.91
C LEU A 639 52.01 28.35 -28.06
N VAL A 640 51.73 28.83 -29.28
CA VAL A 640 50.58 29.71 -29.55
C VAL A 640 49.27 28.97 -29.31
N ILE A 641 49.15 27.73 -29.80
CA ILE A 641 47.97 26.87 -29.58
C ILE A 641 47.80 26.55 -28.09
N GLN A 642 48.90 26.31 -27.37
CA GLN A 642 48.85 26.02 -25.94
C GLN A 642 48.36 27.22 -25.13
N ARG A 643 48.83 28.45 -25.45
CA ARG A 643 48.33 29.68 -24.82
C ARG A 643 46.85 29.93 -25.09
N GLN A 644 46.38 29.68 -26.31
CA GLN A 644 44.95 29.80 -26.64
C GLN A 644 44.11 28.80 -25.84
N LYS A 645 44.55 27.54 -25.75
CA LYS A 645 43.87 26.52 -24.92
C LYS A 645 43.88 26.85 -23.43
N GLU A 646 44.95 27.45 -22.90
CA GLU A 646 45.01 27.91 -21.51
C GLU A 646 44.05 29.08 -21.25
N GLN A 647 43.91 30.01 -22.19
CA GLN A 647 42.92 31.09 -22.12
C GLN A 647 41.48 30.55 -22.16
N GLU A 648 41.19 29.62 -23.08
CA GLU A 648 39.89 28.95 -23.15
C GLU A 648 39.57 28.20 -21.85
N ARG A 649 40.54 27.46 -21.30
CA ARG A 649 40.40 26.78 -20.00
C ARG A 649 40.07 27.77 -18.89
N SER A 650 40.83 28.87 -18.78
CA SER A 650 40.60 29.88 -17.74
C SER A 650 39.21 30.50 -17.81
N ILE A 651 38.75 30.86 -19.02
CA ILE A 651 37.41 31.42 -19.24
C ILE A 651 36.33 30.37 -18.92
N SER A 652 36.54 29.11 -19.32
CA SER A 652 35.61 28.02 -19.05
C SER A 652 35.49 27.71 -17.55
N GLU A 653 36.61 27.70 -16.83
CA GLU A 653 36.62 27.48 -15.38
C GLU A 653 35.87 28.60 -14.64
N GLN A 654 36.03 29.86 -15.07
CA GLN A 654 35.26 30.97 -14.53
C GLN A 654 33.76 30.83 -14.82
N ALA A 655 33.40 30.39 -16.04
CA ALA A 655 32.01 30.15 -16.41
C ALA A 655 31.37 29.05 -15.54
N TYR A 656 32.07 27.93 -15.33
CA TYR A 656 31.58 26.85 -14.47
C TYR A 656 31.48 27.26 -12.99
N LYS A 657 32.44 28.05 -12.47
CA LYS A 657 32.33 28.62 -11.11
C LYS A 657 31.07 29.46 -10.94
N PHE A 658 30.70 30.27 -11.94
CA PHE A 658 29.45 31.03 -11.88
C PHE A 658 28.20 30.13 -11.95
N LEU A 659 28.23 29.02 -12.70
CA LEU A 659 27.14 28.04 -12.67
C LEU A 659 26.99 27.37 -11.30
N GLU A 660 28.10 27.01 -10.67
CA GLU A 660 28.11 26.40 -9.34
C GLU A 660 27.53 27.36 -8.30
N ILE A 661 28.03 28.61 -8.25
CA ILE A 661 27.51 29.66 -7.36
C ILE A 661 26.02 29.92 -7.64
N GLY A 662 25.61 30.00 -8.91
CA GLY A 662 24.20 30.17 -9.27
C GLY A 662 23.31 29.03 -8.74
N THR A 663 23.83 27.80 -8.75
CA THR A 663 23.11 26.63 -8.24
C THR A 663 23.01 26.65 -6.72
N GLU A 664 24.07 27.00 -6.01
CA GLU A 664 24.01 27.19 -4.55
C GLU A 664 23.03 28.30 -4.13
N LEU A 665 23.00 29.41 -4.86
CA LEU A 665 22.08 30.53 -4.59
C LEU A 665 20.62 30.13 -4.84
N LYS A 666 20.38 29.33 -5.88
CA LYS A 666 19.06 28.75 -6.15
C LYS A 666 18.60 27.88 -4.99
N ASP A 667 19.47 27.01 -4.48
CA ASP A 667 19.13 26.12 -3.35
C ASP A 667 18.86 26.91 -2.06
N LYS A 668 19.57 28.03 -1.87
CA LYS A 668 19.31 29.01 -0.80
C LYS A 668 18.06 29.88 -1.04
N LYS A 669 17.31 29.66 -2.13
CA LYS A 669 16.11 30.41 -2.56
C LYS A 669 16.36 31.90 -2.84
N LYS A 670 17.59 32.27 -3.17
CA LYS A 670 17.99 33.61 -3.61
C LYS A 670 17.97 33.67 -5.14
N PHE A 671 16.76 33.62 -5.71
CA PHE A 671 16.57 33.42 -7.15
C PHE A 671 17.13 34.56 -8.01
N ASP A 672 17.03 35.81 -7.56
CA ASP A 672 17.54 36.95 -8.33
C ASP A 672 19.07 36.91 -8.46
N GLU A 673 19.77 36.65 -7.35
CA GLU A 673 21.23 36.50 -7.33
C GLU A 673 21.67 35.28 -8.18
N ALA A 674 20.93 34.17 -8.11
CA ALA A 674 21.19 32.98 -8.93
C ALA A 674 21.02 33.26 -10.44
N HIS A 675 20.00 34.02 -10.81
CA HIS A 675 19.73 34.43 -12.20
C HIS A 675 20.90 35.24 -12.77
N GLU A 676 21.42 36.21 -12.02
CA GLU A 676 22.59 37.00 -12.43
C GLU A 676 23.83 36.13 -12.66
N LYS A 677 24.11 35.18 -11.77
CA LYS A 677 25.26 34.28 -11.92
C LYS A 677 25.13 33.37 -13.14
N TYR A 678 23.94 32.87 -13.43
CA TYR A 678 23.70 32.12 -14.67
C TYR A 678 23.86 32.98 -15.93
N ILE A 679 23.48 34.26 -15.90
CA ILE A 679 23.77 35.19 -17.02
C ILE A 679 25.26 35.41 -17.19
N MET A 680 26.01 35.63 -16.10
CA MET A 680 27.46 35.80 -16.16
C MET A 680 28.16 34.57 -16.76
N ALA A 681 27.75 33.36 -16.36
CA ALA A 681 28.26 32.12 -16.95
C ALA A 681 27.94 32.03 -18.45
N ARG A 682 26.70 32.34 -18.83
CA ARG A 682 26.26 32.33 -20.24
C ARG A 682 27.09 33.27 -21.11
N ASP A 683 27.37 34.47 -20.62
CA ASP A 683 28.13 35.47 -21.38
C ASP A 683 29.60 35.05 -21.54
N LEU A 684 30.17 34.32 -20.57
CA LEU A 684 31.49 33.68 -20.72
C LEU A 684 31.48 32.53 -21.72
N PHE A 685 30.47 31.65 -21.70
CA PHE A 685 30.35 30.59 -22.72
C PHE A 685 30.08 31.16 -24.13
N LYS A 686 29.42 32.31 -24.23
CA LYS A 686 29.24 33.03 -25.50
C LYS A 686 30.58 33.55 -26.06
N LYS A 687 31.50 34.01 -25.20
CA LYS A 687 32.86 34.41 -25.61
C LYS A 687 33.71 33.24 -26.12
N LEU A 688 33.39 32.01 -25.69
CA LEU A 688 34.02 30.78 -26.16
C LEU A 688 33.34 30.16 -27.39
N GLU A 689 32.26 30.78 -27.89
CA GLU A 689 31.42 30.23 -28.96
C GLU A 689 30.78 28.85 -28.64
N TRP A 690 30.64 28.51 -27.36
CA TRP A 690 30.01 27.25 -26.92
C TRP A 690 28.49 27.36 -26.91
N THR A 691 27.90 27.31 -28.10
CA THR A 691 26.45 27.51 -28.33
C THR A 691 25.57 26.51 -27.58
N HIS A 692 26.05 25.28 -27.36
CA HIS A 692 25.34 24.25 -26.60
C HIS A 692 25.15 24.64 -25.13
N GLU A 693 26.21 25.09 -24.44
CA GLU A 693 26.11 25.47 -23.03
C GLU A 693 25.29 26.77 -22.84
N VAL A 694 25.41 27.72 -23.77
CA VAL A 694 24.51 28.89 -23.80
C VAL A 694 23.05 28.47 -23.92
N SER A 695 22.75 27.48 -24.77
CA SER A 695 21.39 26.96 -24.96
C SER A 695 20.90 26.24 -23.71
N ARG A 696 21.74 25.43 -23.07
CA ARG A 696 21.44 24.75 -21.80
C ARG A 696 21.10 25.72 -20.68
N ILE A 697 21.88 26.80 -20.53
CA ILE A 697 21.60 27.82 -19.52
C ILE A 697 20.25 28.50 -19.78
N ASN A 698 19.97 28.87 -21.04
CA ASN A 698 18.73 29.56 -21.40
C ASN A 698 17.49 28.67 -21.25
N ASN A 699 17.56 27.44 -21.77
CA ASN A 699 16.40 26.55 -21.87
C ASN A 699 16.15 25.77 -20.57
N ASP A 700 17.20 25.37 -19.87
CA ASP A 700 17.07 24.53 -18.69
C ASP A 700 17.20 25.37 -17.42
N LEU A 701 18.37 25.97 -17.18
CA LEU A 701 18.67 26.57 -15.88
C LEU A 701 17.79 27.80 -15.59
N LEU A 702 17.72 28.76 -16.53
CA LEU A 702 16.90 29.97 -16.34
C LEU A 702 15.40 29.65 -16.33
N PHE A 703 14.96 28.68 -17.12
CA PHE A 703 13.56 28.25 -17.15
C PHE A 703 13.14 27.56 -15.84
N ILE A 704 13.97 26.63 -15.35
CA ILE A 704 13.76 25.95 -14.06
C ILE A 704 13.72 26.98 -12.93
N LEU A 705 14.68 27.91 -12.90
CA LEU A 705 14.76 28.97 -11.91
C LEU A 705 13.48 29.84 -11.88
N LYS A 706 12.99 30.25 -13.05
CA LYS A 706 11.74 31.02 -13.18
C LYS A 706 10.51 30.25 -12.70
N ARG A 707 10.47 28.93 -12.95
CA ARG A 707 9.38 28.05 -12.48
C ARG A 707 9.41 27.90 -10.96
N GLU A 708 10.58 27.67 -10.38
CA GLU A 708 10.76 27.55 -8.92
C GLU A 708 10.44 28.87 -8.20
N MET A 709 10.88 30.01 -8.75
CA MET A 709 10.53 31.34 -8.24
C MET A 709 9.01 31.52 -8.11
N LYS A 710 8.25 31.25 -9.18
CA LYS A 710 6.77 31.29 -9.17
C LYS A 710 6.15 30.33 -8.15
N GLN A 711 6.73 29.15 -7.94
CA GLN A 711 6.23 28.20 -6.93
C GLN A 711 6.47 28.73 -5.52
N THR A 712 7.62 29.31 -5.24
CA THR A 712 7.90 29.89 -3.92
C THR A 712 7.03 31.11 -3.62
N GLU A 713 6.73 31.95 -4.61
CA GLU A 713 5.77 33.05 -4.48
C GLU A 713 4.37 32.55 -4.13
N LYS A 714 3.88 31.52 -4.85
CA LYS A 714 2.60 30.87 -4.53
C LYS A 714 2.58 30.32 -3.11
N LEU A 715 3.66 29.68 -2.66
CA LEU A 715 3.77 29.17 -1.29
C LEU A 715 3.79 30.31 -0.25
N LYS A 716 4.48 31.42 -0.52
CA LYS A 716 4.45 32.61 0.35
C LYS A 716 3.04 33.20 0.43
N ALA A 717 2.32 33.30 -0.70
CA ALA A 717 0.94 33.76 -0.74
C ALA A 717 0.00 32.83 0.05
N LEU A 718 0.13 31.51 -0.10
CA LEU A 718 -0.64 30.54 0.68
C LEU A 718 -0.36 30.61 2.19
N LYS A 719 0.90 30.87 2.58
CA LYS A 719 1.25 31.08 3.98
C LYS A 719 0.60 32.34 4.55
N ARG A 720 0.54 33.44 3.78
CA ARG A 720 -0.18 34.66 4.19
C ARG A 720 -1.67 34.35 4.40
N ILE A 721 -2.31 33.70 3.43
CA ILE A 721 -3.72 33.28 3.56
C ILE A 721 -3.96 32.40 4.78
N LYS A 722 -3.01 31.50 5.14
CA LYS A 722 -3.13 30.68 6.35
C LYS A 722 -3.02 31.50 7.62
N ILE A 723 -2.07 32.43 7.69
CA ILE A 723 -1.91 33.33 8.83
C ILE A 723 -3.16 34.20 9.00
N ASP A 724 -3.69 34.75 7.90
CA ASP A 724 -4.90 35.57 7.92
C ASP A 724 -6.12 34.76 8.42
N LYS A 725 -6.25 33.49 7.99
CA LYS A 725 -7.29 32.57 8.46
C LYS A 725 -7.10 32.16 9.93
N GLU A 726 -5.87 31.96 10.38
CA GLU A 726 -5.58 31.66 11.78
C GLU A 726 -5.94 32.86 12.67
N GLN A 727 -5.65 34.08 12.23
CA GLN A 727 -6.08 35.32 12.90
C GLN A 727 -7.61 35.44 12.91
N GLU A 728 -8.29 35.17 11.79
CA GLU A 728 -9.75 35.19 11.72
C GLU A 728 -10.39 34.16 12.66
N ILE A 729 -9.82 32.95 12.76
CA ILE A 729 -10.26 31.92 13.71
C ILE A 729 -10.00 32.36 15.16
N GLU A 730 -8.86 32.99 15.44
CA GLU A 730 -8.53 33.50 16.78
C GLU A 730 -9.51 34.59 17.22
N ASP A 731 -9.87 35.51 16.32
CA ASP A 731 -10.86 36.56 16.57
C ASP A 731 -12.26 35.97 16.82
N LEU A 732 -12.67 34.97 16.03
CA LEU A 732 -13.92 34.23 16.24
C LEU A 732 -13.94 33.47 17.58
N LEU A 733 -12.81 32.93 18.02
CA LEU A 733 -12.70 32.27 19.32
C LEU A 733 -12.85 33.27 20.47
N LYS A 734 -12.23 34.46 20.38
CA LYS A 734 -12.42 35.54 21.37
C LYS A 734 -13.86 36.03 21.41
N GLU A 735 -14.52 36.13 20.25
CA GLU A 735 -15.95 36.48 20.18
C GLU A 735 -16.85 35.38 20.77
N ALA A 736 -16.51 34.11 20.58
CA ALA A 736 -17.24 33.00 21.19
C ALA A 736 -17.04 32.93 22.71
N GLU A 737 -15.84 33.24 23.21
CA GLU A 737 -15.54 33.29 24.64
C GLU A 737 -16.28 34.43 25.35
N THR A 738 -16.31 35.62 24.74
CA THR A 738 -17.09 36.76 25.28
C THR A 738 -18.58 36.43 25.35
N LYS A 739 -19.17 35.85 24.30
CA LYS A 739 -20.57 35.39 24.30
C LYS A 739 -20.85 34.29 25.32
N ARG A 740 -19.92 33.35 25.55
CA ARG A 740 -20.03 32.35 26.62
C ARG A 740 -20.00 32.99 28.01
N GLY A 741 -19.12 33.96 28.23
CA GLY A 741 -19.04 34.73 29.47
C GLY A 741 -20.35 35.47 29.78
N GLU A 742 -20.91 36.16 28.79
CA GLU A 742 -22.21 36.86 28.90
C GLU A 742 -23.35 35.89 29.23
N GLN A 743 -23.44 34.76 28.54
CA GLN A 743 -24.46 33.73 28.81
C GLN A 743 -24.33 33.11 30.21
N GLU A 744 -23.10 32.95 30.72
CA GLU A 744 -22.91 32.48 32.10
C GLU A 744 -23.34 33.50 33.14
N ILE A 745 -23.13 34.80 32.90
CA ILE A 745 -23.59 35.88 33.78
C ILE A 745 -25.13 35.87 33.83
N ILE A 746 -25.79 35.80 32.68
CA ILE A 746 -27.26 35.73 32.58
C ILE A 746 -27.81 34.50 33.33
N LYS A 747 -27.20 33.31 33.14
CA LYS A 747 -27.60 32.09 33.86
C LYS A 747 -27.39 32.18 35.38
N LYS A 748 -26.36 32.90 35.84
CA LYS A 748 -26.11 33.13 37.27
C LYS A 748 -27.12 34.11 37.86
N GLU A 749 -27.51 35.15 37.11
CA GLU A 749 -28.54 36.11 37.52
C GLU A 749 -29.95 35.50 37.56
N GLU A 750 -30.35 34.71 36.57
CA GLU A 750 -31.63 33.99 36.60
C GLU A 750 -31.73 33.04 37.81
N LYS A 751 -30.64 32.34 38.14
CA LYS A 751 -30.59 31.48 39.34
C LYS A 751 -30.67 32.26 40.63
N ARG A 752 -30.17 33.51 40.69
CA ARG A 752 -30.32 34.39 41.85
C ARG A 752 -31.78 34.86 41.99
N LYS A 753 -32.40 35.29 40.88
CA LYS A 753 -33.79 35.77 40.86
C LYS A 753 -34.79 34.70 41.32
N LYS A 754 -34.67 33.46 40.82
CA LYS A 754 -35.51 32.34 41.26
C LYS A 754 -35.37 32.00 42.74
N ARG A 755 -34.18 32.18 43.33
CA ARG A 755 -33.96 31.97 44.77
C ARG A 755 -34.60 33.08 45.62
N GLU A 756 -34.64 34.30 45.10
CA GLU A 756 -35.28 35.44 45.77
C GLU A 756 -36.81 35.36 45.71
N GLU A 757 -37.37 35.02 44.55
CA GLU A 757 -38.81 34.78 44.38
C GLU A 757 -39.32 33.73 45.37
N PHE A 758 -38.63 32.59 45.47
CA PHE A 758 -38.98 31.52 46.40
C PHE A 758 -38.94 31.98 47.88
N VAL A 759 -37.97 32.82 48.26
CA VAL A 759 -37.89 33.34 49.65
C VAL A 759 -39.04 34.27 49.96
N ASN A 760 -39.48 35.09 48.99
CA ASN A 760 -40.63 35.98 49.16
C ASN A 760 -41.94 35.19 49.28
N GLU A 761 -42.14 34.14 48.49
CA GLU A 761 -43.33 33.28 48.58
C GLU A 761 -43.49 32.64 49.96
N GLU A 762 -42.40 32.10 50.53
CA GLU A 762 -42.43 31.50 51.87
C GLU A 762 -42.61 32.54 52.99
N TRP A 763 -42.12 33.76 52.79
CA TRP A 763 -42.34 34.88 53.70
C TRP A 763 -43.81 35.31 53.73
N GLU A 764 -44.44 35.44 52.56
CA GLU A 764 -45.87 35.74 52.44
C GLU A 764 -46.73 34.65 53.08
N ARG A 765 -46.39 33.37 52.85
CA ARG A 765 -47.06 32.23 53.54
C ARG A 765 -46.95 32.33 55.05
N ALA A 766 -45.78 32.68 55.59
CA ALA A 766 -45.64 32.90 57.02
C ALA A 766 -46.53 34.06 57.50
N GLY A 767 -46.61 35.15 56.73
CA GLY A 767 -47.48 36.28 57.01
C GLY A 767 -48.97 35.92 57.07
N THR A 768 -49.46 35.06 56.17
CA THR A 768 -50.85 34.59 56.21
C THR A 768 -51.14 33.73 57.45
N ILE A 769 -50.20 32.85 57.82
CA ILE A 769 -50.35 31.96 58.98
C ILE A 769 -50.38 32.77 60.29
N ILE A 770 -49.61 33.85 60.38
CA ILE A 770 -49.64 34.76 61.55
C ILE A 770 -51.00 35.44 61.70
N LYS A 771 -51.62 35.87 60.60
CA LYS A 771 -52.96 36.49 60.62
C LYS A 771 -54.03 35.52 61.14
N ASP A 772 -53.86 34.22 60.87
CA ASP A 772 -54.74 33.16 61.35
C ASP A 772 -54.47 32.75 62.81
N LEU A 773 -53.54 33.44 63.51
CA LEU A 773 -53.14 33.22 64.90
C LEU A 773 -52.51 31.83 65.18
N LYS A 774 -52.02 31.18 64.12
CA LYS A 774 -51.31 29.89 64.21
C LYS A 774 -49.82 30.12 64.42
N TYR A 775 -49.46 30.54 65.62
CA TYR A 775 -48.11 31.06 65.90
C TYR A 775 -47.03 29.98 65.81
N ASN A 776 -47.33 28.73 66.17
CA ASN A 776 -46.39 27.63 66.02
C ASN A 776 -46.11 27.33 64.54
N GLU A 777 -47.15 27.27 63.68
CA GLU A 777 -47.04 27.15 62.21
C GLU A 777 -46.23 28.29 61.59
N ALA A 778 -46.48 29.53 62.03
CA ALA A 778 -45.79 30.71 61.53
C ALA A 778 -44.30 30.69 61.85
N ILE A 779 -43.92 30.33 63.08
CA ILE A 779 -42.51 30.32 63.50
C ILE A 779 -41.71 29.26 62.75
N VAL A 780 -42.30 28.11 62.43
CA VAL A 780 -41.63 27.08 61.60
C VAL A 780 -41.39 27.58 60.18
N ALA A 781 -42.38 28.25 59.58
CA ALA A 781 -42.23 28.87 58.26
C ALA A 781 -41.15 29.98 58.27
N LEU A 782 -41.17 30.87 59.26
CA LEU A 782 -40.15 31.92 59.43
C LEU A 782 -38.75 31.35 59.66
N LYS A 783 -38.59 30.29 60.48
CA LYS A 783 -37.30 29.61 60.68
C LYS A 783 -36.79 28.98 59.37
N LYS A 784 -37.67 28.46 58.49
CA LYS A 784 -37.29 27.97 57.15
C LYS A 784 -36.78 29.12 56.26
N VAL A 785 -37.46 30.27 56.28
CA VAL A 785 -37.03 31.48 55.55
C VAL A 785 -35.68 31.98 56.09
N GLY A 786 -35.52 32.05 57.42
CA GLY A 786 -34.27 32.44 58.06
C GLY A 786 -33.08 31.54 57.69
N LYS A 787 -33.26 30.22 57.67
CA LYS A 787 -32.21 29.27 57.21
C LYS A 787 -31.80 29.53 55.76
N LYS A 788 -32.74 29.91 54.88
CA LYS A 788 -32.46 30.23 53.46
C LYS A 788 -31.79 31.59 53.31
N LEU A 789 -32.24 32.62 54.03
CA LEU A 789 -31.63 33.95 54.06
C LEU A 789 -30.18 33.91 54.59
N LYS A 790 -29.91 33.09 55.62
CA LYS A 790 -28.55 32.85 56.13
C LYS A 790 -27.63 32.23 55.06
N LYS A 791 -28.14 31.32 54.23
CA LYS A 791 -27.39 30.76 53.09
C LYS A 791 -27.16 31.77 51.96
N MET A 792 -27.99 32.83 51.88
CA MET A 792 -27.88 33.90 50.88
C MET A 792 -27.05 35.11 51.37
N GLY A 793 -26.57 35.10 52.62
CA GLY A 793 -25.81 36.22 53.20
C GLY A 793 -26.63 37.50 53.41
N LYS A 794 -27.97 37.40 53.46
CA LYS A 794 -28.87 38.55 53.65
C LYS A 794 -29.13 38.82 55.14
N ASP A 795 -28.10 39.23 55.87
CA ASP A 795 -28.13 39.35 57.34
C ASP A 795 -29.15 40.36 57.85
N LYS A 796 -29.44 41.43 57.10
CA LYS A 796 -30.45 42.43 57.47
C LYS A 796 -31.86 41.83 57.49
N LEU A 797 -32.23 41.07 56.46
CA LEU A 797 -33.52 40.37 56.40
C LEU A 797 -33.59 39.25 57.44
N LEU A 798 -32.47 38.54 57.66
CA LEU A 798 -32.40 37.53 58.72
C LEU A 798 -32.70 38.12 60.10
N LYS A 799 -32.18 39.31 60.42
CA LYS A 799 -32.51 40.02 61.66
C LYS A 799 -34.00 40.36 61.77
N GLN A 800 -34.64 40.75 60.67
CA GLN A 800 -36.09 41.00 60.64
C GLN A 800 -36.89 39.73 60.89
N VAL A 801 -36.51 38.61 60.28
CA VAL A 801 -37.13 37.29 60.52
C VAL A 801 -37.03 36.90 61.99
N LEU A 802 -35.84 37.05 62.59
CA LEU A 802 -35.60 36.70 63.98
C LEU A 802 -36.40 37.60 64.94
N HIS A 803 -36.44 38.90 64.68
CA HIS A 803 -37.23 39.84 65.46
C HIS A 803 -38.74 39.55 65.37
N GLN A 804 -39.23 39.14 64.19
CA GLN A 804 -40.63 38.73 64.02
C GLN A 804 -40.94 37.43 64.78
N ILE A 805 -40.01 36.47 64.82
CA ILE A 805 -40.13 35.26 65.65
C ILE A 805 -40.20 35.65 67.15
N GLU A 806 -39.32 36.53 67.62
CA GLU A 806 -39.34 37.01 69.03
C GLU A 806 -40.65 37.71 69.38
N THR A 807 -41.15 38.56 68.47
CA THR A 807 -42.43 39.25 68.64
C THR A 807 -43.58 38.25 68.78
N LEU A 808 -43.63 37.21 67.94
CA LEU A 808 -44.65 36.16 68.03
C LEU A 808 -44.56 35.36 69.32
N ILE A 809 -43.34 35.05 69.79
CA ILE A 809 -43.12 34.37 71.08
C ILE A 809 -43.68 35.21 72.23
N SER A 810 -43.41 36.52 72.24
CA SER A 810 -43.92 37.42 73.29
C SER A 810 -45.43 37.68 73.22
N ALA A 811 -46.04 37.57 72.03
CA ALA A 811 -47.46 37.80 71.82
C ALA A 811 -48.34 36.55 72.05
N SER A 812 -47.72 35.37 72.18
CA SER A 812 -48.43 34.12 72.42
C SER A 812 -48.91 34.02 73.86
N GLN A 813 -50.17 33.63 74.04
CA GLN A 813 -50.78 33.39 75.35
C GLN A 813 -50.64 31.92 75.78
N VAL A 814 -50.24 31.05 74.85
CA VAL A 814 -49.92 29.64 75.08
C VAL A 814 -48.43 29.37 74.82
N PRO A 815 -47.86 28.31 75.40
CA PRO A 815 -46.49 27.91 75.10
C PRO A 815 -46.27 27.64 73.60
N ILE A 816 -45.11 28.06 73.08
CA ILE A 816 -44.73 27.78 71.68
C ILE A 816 -43.78 26.59 71.65
N ILE A 817 -44.13 25.56 70.90
CA ILE A 817 -43.29 24.38 70.67
C ILE A 817 -42.86 24.35 69.20
N THR A 818 -41.57 24.12 68.94
CA THR A 818 -41.06 24.11 67.56
C THR A 818 -40.25 22.86 67.26
N THR A 819 -40.31 22.42 66.00
CA THR A 819 -39.63 21.21 65.52
C THR A 819 -38.09 21.28 65.55
N SER A 820 -37.49 22.39 65.98
CA SER A 820 -36.04 22.53 66.11
C SER A 820 -35.44 21.82 67.32
N GLU A 821 -36.27 21.36 68.26
CA GLU A 821 -35.83 20.73 69.52
C GLU A 821 -36.04 19.21 69.54
N LEU A 822 -36.58 18.62 68.46
CA LEU A 822 -36.87 17.18 68.33
C LEU A 822 -35.61 16.32 68.16
N GLU A 823 -35.47 15.29 68.98
CA GLU A 823 -34.44 14.24 68.86
C GLU A 823 -34.91 13.07 67.96
N ARG A 824 -33.97 12.25 67.45
CA ARG A 824 -34.31 11.09 66.61
C ARG A 824 -34.96 9.99 67.46
N GLY A 825 -36.23 9.67 67.17
CA GLY A 825 -36.98 8.58 67.82
C GLY A 825 -38.32 9.00 68.45
N GLU A 826 -38.72 10.27 68.31
CA GLU A 826 -39.94 10.80 68.90
C GLU A 826 -41.23 10.43 68.16
N ASN A 827 -42.34 10.43 68.91
CA ASN A 827 -43.68 10.22 68.37
C ASN A 827 -44.17 11.49 67.67
N MET A 828 -43.80 11.63 66.40
CA MET A 828 -44.09 12.79 65.55
C MET A 828 -45.58 13.10 65.43
N GLU A 829 -46.45 12.08 65.39
CA GLU A 829 -47.89 12.28 65.27
C GLU A 829 -48.47 12.99 66.50
N LYS A 830 -48.06 12.57 67.71
CA LYS A 830 -48.49 13.20 68.96
C LYS A 830 -47.88 14.59 69.16
N PHE A 831 -46.64 14.80 68.68
CA PHE A 831 -46.03 16.12 68.67
C PHE A 831 -46.78 17.09 67.73
N GLU A 832 -47.10 16.66 66.50
CA GLU A 832 -47.88 17.46 65.55
C GLU A 832 -49.30 17.75 66.07
N ALA A 833 -49.95 16.78 66.73
CA ALA A 833 -51.24 16.99 67.36
C ALA A 833 -51.18 18.04 68.48
N SER A 834 -50.16 17.96 69.35
CA SER A 834 -49.91 18.95 70.41
C SER A 834 -49.62 20.34 69.85
N TYR A 835 -48.83 20.39 68.78
CA TYR A 835 -48.46 21.61 68.07
C TYR A 835 -49.68 22.33 67.48
N ARG A 836 -50.56 21.60 66.80
CA ARG A 836 -51.83 22.16 66.28
C ARG A 836 -52.82 22.47 67.38
N GLY A 837 -52.82 21.69 68.46
CA GLY A 837 -53.65 21.92 69.64
C GLY A 837 -53.31 23.23 70.35
N LEU A 838 -52.02 23.58 70.44
CA LEU A 838 -51.58 24.88 70.99
C LEU A 838 -52.03 26.05 70.11
N ASP A 839 -51.89 25.95 68.78
CA ASP A 839 -52.40 26.98 67.86
C ASP A 839 -53.92 27.13 67.96
N SER A 840 -54.65 26.02 68.16
CA SER A 840 -56.11 26.04 68.37
C SER A 840 -56.47 26.71 69.70
N ALA A 841 -55.75 26.40 70.78
CA ALA A 841 -55.92 27.04 72.07
C ALA A 841 -55.65 28.55 72.01
N GLN A 842 -54.61 28.98 71.29
CA GLN A 842 -54.31 30.39 71.05
C GLN A 842 -55.47 31.11 70.34
N ILE A 843 -56.04 30.48 69.31
CA ILE A 843 -57.23 31.00 68.62
C ILE A 843 -58.42 31.08 69.59
N SER A 844 -58.67 30.05 70.39
CA SER A 844 -59.75 30.01 71.36
C SER A 844 -59.61 31.10 72.43
N LEU A 845 -58.40 31.38 72.90
CA LEU A 845 -58.12 32.47 73.85
C LEU A 845 -58.33 33.85 73.23
N SER A 846 -57.91 34.06 71.98
CA SER A 846 -58.16 35.32 71.27
C SER A 846 -59.65 35.64 71.08
N LYS A 847 -60.50 34.60 71.11
CA LYS A 847 -61.97 34.69 71.03
C LYS A 847 -62.64 34.73 72.41
N ASN A 848 -61.87 34.86 73.51
CA ASN A 848 -62.32 34.80 74.90
C ASN A 848 -63.05 33.49 75.27
N GLN A 849 -62.72 32.37 74.60
CA GLN A 849 -63.32 31.06 74.86
C GLN A 849 -62.46 30.24 75.85
N HIS A 850 -62.28 30.77 77.07
CA HIS A 850 -61.36 30.20 78.07
C HIS A 850 -61.64 28.72 78.40
N ARG A 851 -62.92 28.31 78.49
CA ARG A 851 -63.28 26.89 78.74
C ARG A 851 -62.85 25.96 77.60
N ARG A 852 -62.97 26.42 76.35
CA ARG A 852 -62.55 25.66 75.17
C ARG A 852 -61.03 25.58 75.08
N ALA A 853 -60.34 26.70 75.33
CA ALA A 853 -58.89 26.74 75.41
C ALA A 853 -58.36 25.80 76.50
N ILE A 854 -58.98 25.73 77.68
CA ILE A 854 -58.61 24.76 78.73
C ILE A 854 -58.75 23.32 78.23
N SER A 855 -59.82 22.99 77.50
CA SER A 855 -60.00 21.65 76.92
C SER A 855 -58.91 21.31 75.91
N GLU A 856 -58.63 22.23 74.99
CA GLU A 856 -57.59 22.09 73.97
C GLU A 856 -56.20 21.97 74.62
N LEU A 857 -55.90 22.74 75.67
CA LEU A 857 -54.64 22.65 76.43
C LEU A 857 -54.52 21.33 77.23
N ASN A 858 -55.62 20.77 77.74
CA ASN A 858 -55.59 19.46 78.39
C ASN A 858 -55.30 18.34 77.38
N GLU A 859 -55.84 18.45 76.16
CA GLU A 859 -55.55 17.52 75.07
C GLU A 859 -54.08 17.62 74.63
N VAL A 860 -53.56 18.84 74.50
CA VAL A 860 -52.12 19.09 74.27
C VAL A 860 -51.29 18.45 75.37
N LYS A 861 -51.62 18.68 76.64
CA LYS A 861 -50.90 18.10 77.79
C LYS A 861 -50.85 16.57 77.70
N PHE A 862 -51.98 15.93 77.39
CA PHE A 862 -52.06 14.48 77.22
C PHE A 862 -51.15 13.99 76.09
N ASN A 863 -51.20 14.64 74.92
CA ASN A 863 -50.38 14.27 73.77
C ASN A 863 -48.88 14.52 74.00
N LEU A 864 -48.51 15.55 74.77
CA LEU A 864 -47.12 15.86 75.10
C LEU A 864 -46.49 14.85 76.07
N GLN A 865 -47.27 14.14 76.90
CA GLN A 865 -46.75 13.11 77.83
C GLN A 865 -46.04 11.96 77.10
N ASP A 866 -46.45 11.68 75.88
CA ASP A 866 -45.89 10.62 75.03
C ASP A 866 -44.75 11.11 74.12
N THR A 867 -44.26 12.35 74.33
CA THR A 867 -43.15 12.93 73.57
C THR A 867 -42.04 13.37 74.53
N LEU A 868 -40.80 12.97 74.26
CA LEU A 868 -39.65 13.26 75.14
C LEU A 868 -39.41 14.77 75.31
N VAL A 869 -39.54 15.53 74.22
CA VAL A 869 -39.42 17.00 74.24
C VAL A 869 -40.64 17.64 74.89
N GLY A 870 -41.83 17.11 74.67
CA GLY A 870 -43.08 17.65 75.22
C GLY A 870 -43.17 17.62 76.73
N ILE A 871 -42.52 16.67 77.41
CA ILE A 871 -42.46 16.60 78.88
C ILE A 871 -41.93 17.90 79.49
N SER A 872 -40.97 18.57 78.83
CA SER A 872 -40.41 19.84 79.32
C SER A 872 -41.39 21.02 79.24
N PHE A 873 -42.39 20.93 78.36
CA PHE A 873 -43.41 21.98 78.15
C PHE A 873 -44.68 21.73 78.96
N ILE A 874 -44.89 20.53 79.51
CA ILE A 874 -46.05 20.21 80.35
C ILE A 874 -46.21 21.20 81.53
N PRO A 875 -45.17 21.57 82.29
CA PRO A 875 -45.33 22.52 83.39
C PRO A 875 -45.86 23.89 82.93
N LEU A 876 -45.37 24.38 81.78
CA LEU A 876 -45.82 25.65 81.21
C LEU A 876 -47.29 25.59 80.72
N VAL A 877 -47.69 24.46 80.15
CA VAL A 877 -49.08 24.19 79.77
C VAL A 877 -49.98 24.07 81.01
N GLU A 878 -49.50 23.44 82.09
CA GLU A 878 -50.22 23.36 83.35
C GLU A 878 -50.40 24.72 84.02
N ASP A 879 -49.36 25.55 84.07
CA ASP A 879 -49.40 26.90 84.62
C ASP A 879 -50.40 27.77 83.86
N THR A 880 -50.43 27.68 82.52
CA THR A 880 -51.42 28.38 81.69
C THR A 880 -52.84 27.87 81.91
N ILE A 881 -53.04 26.55 82.03
CA ILE A 881 -54.35 25.98 82.40
C ILE A 881 -54.80 26.47 83.77
N ASN A 882 -53.91 26.51 84.77
CA ASN A 882 -54.23 26.91 86.14
C ASN A 882 -54.57 28.41 86.23
N SER A 883 -53.84 29.26 85.49
CA SER A 883 -54.16 30.69 85.36
C SER A 883 -55.52 30.91 84.68
N LEU A 884 -55.86 30.14 83.66
CA LEU A 884 -57.16 30.24 82.99
C LEU A 884 -58.31 29.72 83.86
N LYS A 885 -58.07 28.69 84.68
CA LYS A 885 -59.05 28.19 85.65
C LYS A 885 -59.33 29.22 86.75
N SER A 886 -58.32 29.90 87.27
CA SER A 886 -58.52 30.97 88.26
C SER A 886 -59.29 32.17 87.69
N GLU A 887 -59.14 32.47 86.39
CA GLU A 887 -59.97 33.46 85.68
C GLU A 887 -61.42 33.01 85.45
N VAL A 888 -61.66 31.71 85.21
CA VAL A 888 -62.99 31.14 84.97
C VAL A 888 -63.77 30.90 86.27
N ASP A 889 -63.07 30.62 87.38
CA ASP A 889 -63.66 30.17 88.66
C ASP A 889 -63.83 31.27 89.73
N GLY A 890 -63.61 32.56 89.44
CA GLY A 890 -63.76 33.61 90.47
C GLY A 890 -64.10 35.05 90.03
N LYS A 891 -65.25 35.58 90.49
CA LYS A 891 -65.43 36.99 90.90
C LYS A 891 -65.45 37.06 92.44
N SER A 892 -64.81 38.11 92.98
CA SER A 892 -64.60 38.49 94.39
C SER A 892 -63.35 37.86 95.04
N SER A 893 -62.39 38.59 95.64
CA SER A 893 -62.38 39.93 96.22
C SER A 893 -60.96 40.56 96.20
N ILE A 894 -60.95 41.89 96.32
CA ILE A 894 -59.83 42.84 96.18
C ILE A 894 -58.89 42.81 97.40
N SER A 895 -57.57 42.92 97.17
CA SER A 895 -56.70 43.83 97.96
C SER A 895 -55.33 44.03 97.31
N THR A 896 -55.13 45.27 96.85
CA THR A 896 -53.88 46.03 96.68
C THR A 896 -52.65 45.55 97.47
N LYS A 897 -51.50 45.46 96.79
CA LYS A 897 -50.32 46.31 97.06
C LYS A 897 -49.22 46.12 96.01
N ALA A 898 -48.81 47.23 95.41
CA ALA A 898 -47.57 47.37 94.68
C ALA A 898 -46.35 47.18 95.60
N LYS A 899 -45.36 46.45 95.07
CA LYS A 899 -43.91 46.44 95.37
C LYS A 899 -43.31 45.73 94.15
N THR A 900 -42.70 46.39 93.18
CA THR A 900 -41.37 47.05 93.23
C THR A 900 -40.37 46.25 94.06
N GLN A 901 -39.77 45.26 93.41
CA GLN A 901 -38.38 44.81 93.56
C GLN A 901 -37.89 44.75 92.10
N GLU A 902 -37.23 45.76 91.54
CA GLU A 902 -35.81 46.03 91.79
C GLU A 902 -35.04 44.76 92.16
N ILE A 903 -34.78 43.95 91.14
CA ILE A 903 -33.56 43.15 91.10
C ILE A 903 -32.55 44.04 90.39
N GLU A 904 -31.76 44.74 91.20
CA GLU A 904 -30.52 45.34 90.78
C GLU A 904 -29.64 44.28 90.10
N ILE A 905 -29.00 44.75 89.05
CA ILE A 905 -27.91 44.12 88.34
C ILE A 905 -26.77 43.87 89.32
N GLU A 906 -26.40 42.61 89.51
CA GLU A 906 -24.98 42.27 89.66
C GLU A 906 -24.60 41.25 88.58
N GLU A 907 -23.67 41.70 87.74
CA GLU A 907 -22.98 40.98 86.69
C GLU A 907 -22.44 39.61 87.14
N PRO A 908 -22.45 38.62 86.24
CA PRO A 908 -21.27 37.79 86.08
C PRO A 908 -20.74 37.92 84.65
N ALA A 909 -20.54 39.16 84.20
CA ALA A 909 -19.56 39.49 83.18
C ALA A 909 -18.14 39.30 83.76
N LYS A 910 -17.78 38.05 84.12
CA LYS A 910 -16.42 37.64 84.49
C LYS A 910 -16.18 36.12 84.56
N LYS A 911 -17.02 35.29 83.92
CA LYS A 911 -16.72 33.86 83.71
C LYS A 911 -16.76 33.37 82.26
N GLU A 912 -17.25 34.18 81.31
CA GLU A 912 -17.17 33.84 79.88
C GLU A 912 -15.97 34.48 79.16
N GLU A 913 -15.46 35.60 79.67
CA GLU A 913 -14.24 36.21 79.16
C GLU A 913 -13.01 35.40 79.57
N ASP A 914 -13.00 34.83 80.78
CA ASP A 914 -11.91 34.00 81.30
C ASP A 914 -11.79 32.64 80.59
N LEU A 915 -12.91 32.09 80.09
CA LEU A 915 -12.93 30.92 79.21
C LEU A 915 -12.45 31.26 77.80
N ARG A 916 -12.72 32.47 77.29
CA ARG A 916 -12.25 32.93 75.97
C ARG A 916 -10.75 33.28 76.00
N THR A 917 -10.23 33.88 77.08
CA THR A 917 -8.78 34.06 77.29
C THR A 917 -8.07 32.75 77.60
N GLN A 918 -8.67 31.77 78.29
CA GLN A 918 -8.09 30.43 78.44
C GLN A 918 -8.07 29.64 77.12
N ILE A 919 -9.10 29.79 76.27
CA ILE A 919 -9.13 29.15 74.95
C ILE A 919 -8.17 29.85 73.98
N SER A 920 -8.01 31.18 74.06
CA SER A 920 -7.02 31.90 73.23
C SER A 920 -5.59 31.65 73.67
N THR A 921 -5.31 31.59 74.99
CA THR A 921 -3.98 31.25 75.52
C THR A 921 -3.63 29.79 75.23
N ARG A 922 -4.55 28.82 75.37
CA ARG A 922 -4.32 27.43 74.94
C ARG A 922 -4.11 27.30 73.43
N ARG A 923 -4.79 28.10 72.61
CA ARG A 923 -4.57 28.12 71.14
C ARG A 923 -3.23 28.77 70.77
N ALA A 924 -2.80 29.79 71.52
CA ALA A 924 -1.49 30.42 71.37
C ALA A 924 -0.35 29.49 71.84
N GLU A 925 -0.49 28.81 72.97
CA GLU A 925 0.45 27.79 73.45
C GLU A 925 0.54 26.60 72.51
N ARG A 926 -0.59 26.17 71.93
CA ARG A 926 -0.59 25.08 70.94
C ARG A 926 0.09 25.52 69.63
N LYS A 927 -0.11 26.77 69.19
CA LYS A 927 0.66 27.36 68.07
C LYS A 927 2.14 27.48 68.40
N LYS A 928 2.50 27.91 69.61
CA LYS A 928 3.89 28.02 70.06
C LYS A 928 4.58 26.66 70.18
N ARG A 929 3.90 25.63 70.71
CA ARG A 929 4.40 24.24 70.71
C ARG A 929 4.55 23.66 69.31
N ILE A 930 3.61 23.95 68.40
CA ILE A 930 3.73 23.52 66.99
C ILE A 930 4.91 24.23 66.32
N GLN A 931 5.13 25.50 66.63
CA GLN A 931 6.25 26.27 66.10
C GLN A 931 7.60 25.84 66.69
N GLU A 932 7.68 25.55 68.00
CA GLU A 932 8.86 24.97 68.67
C GLU A 932 9.15 23.53 68.18
N LEU A 933 8.12 22.73 67.88
CA LEU A 933 8.29 21.40 67.26
C LEU A 933 8.74 21.48 65.80
N LEU A 934 8.37 22.54 65.08
CA LEU A 934 8.84 22.82 63.72
C LEU A 934 10.27 23.40 63.72
N GLU A 935 10.65 24.16 64.74
CA GLU A 935 12.01 24.69 64.92
C GLU A 935 12.99 23.65 65.51
N LYS A 936 12.51 22.62 66.22
CA LYS A 936 13.33 21.45 66.61
C LYS A 936 13.54 20.41 65.50
N ASN A 937 12.79 20.51 64.41
CA ASN A 937 12.92 19.66 63.22
C ASN A 937 13.51 20.41 62.01
N LYS A 938 14.09 21.59 62.25
CA LYS A 938 15.06 22.27 61.38
C LYS A 938 16.40 22.30 62.11
#